data_AF-A0A8J7PK77-F1
#
_entry.id   AF-A0A8J7PK77-F1
#
_cell.length_a   1.000
_cell.length_b   1.000
_cell.length_c   1.000
_cell.angle_alpha   90.00
_cell.angle_beta   90.00
_cell.angle_gamma   90.00
#
_symmetry.space_group_name_H-M   'P 1'
#
loop_
_entity.id
_entity.type
_entity.pdbx_description
1 polymer ?
#
loop_
_entity_poly.entity_id
_entity_poly.type
_entity_poly.pdbx_seq_one_letter_code
_entity_poly.pdbx_strand_id
1 'polypeptide(L)'
;LSSSSSSPWKNLSTEPSTNLSPQSKPHNLAYVIYTSGSTGKPKGVLIEHRGIINRLIWMQTQYQLNYADRILQKTPFTFDVSVWELFWPLISGSIVVFAKPDGHKDIKYIFNSIHSKKISVIHFVPSLLANFLNEIENRKRSTFPLRLLITSGEALSFSLKQEALFRLKSLLHNLYGPTEASVDVTYWNCSNNSYGNIIPIGRPINNTQIYILDSQMNPVPAGVSGEIYIGGVGLARGYLNRPELTAEKFIPNPFVKEEDASQGLNLRLYRTGDLARYLPDGNIEFLGRIDDQVKIRGFRIELGEIEAILSFHEDVVQCVVVAREDEEGSKRLVAYIVLKKEITSTLEKEASILSSSGQEFSVFRGEKVIQVTENLRNYLALSLPDYMIPSFFVYVDRNPLTFNGKIDKKSLPTPAPSLYSVEHYVAPQSSLQKELCSIWAELLRLPIDKISIYDEFFKLGGNSILAISLMSKLNTLYKTHLKVSDIFNYKSIYLLSTVIENKRNMYEPIIKMNLSYAKEIMFMLHPGTGGCEVYASLAKSLASKFSCYGVDSYNLYHPEKIDNLHSLAQYYLSHIDQIMTQTNQKIYHLLGWSLGGLLSLEIATILEKKGYNNIKVYLLDSSINDEYLSNLQNTLNIEELKKEYENYLSLECNDTSYIKKITSNMEVENILAKHNFSFILKNTDILLFKTMLQDHLLKLNFFKKQYTYLLSKKYNNIDKITKKNIKLVKLKNASHETILSQENILVSHILNFTK
;
A
#
# COMPACT_ATOMS: atom_id res chain seq x y z
N LEU A 1 -28.92 -20.13 15.81
CA LEU A 1 -29.83 -19.27 15.04
C LEU A 1 -30.11 -19.93 13.69
N SER A 2 -31.10 -20.81 13.66
CA SER A 2 -31.68 -21.34 12.43
C SER A 2 -32.74 -20.37 11.94
N SER A 3 -32.44 -19.63 10.88
CA SER A 3 -33.46 -18.95 10.07
C SER A 3 -32.98 -18.87 8.63
N SER A 4 -33.81 -19.42 7.76
CA SER A 4 -33.79 -19.29 6.31
C SER A 4 -33.32 -17.91 5.82
N SER A 5 -32.22 -17.87 5.09
CA SER A 5 -31.98 -16.80 4.12
C SER A 5 -31.82 -17.45 2.75
N SER A 6 -32.94 -17.60 2.04
CA SER A 6 -32.91 -17.73 0.59
C SER A 6 -32.00 -16.64 0.04
N SER A 7 -30.95 -17.04 -0.68
CA SER A 7 -30.09 -16.14 -1.43
C SER A 7 -30.94 -15.08 -2.15
N PRO A 8 -30.73 -13.77 -1.90
CA PRO A 8 -31.54 -12.70 -2.51
C PRO A 8 -31.48 -12.73 -4.05
N TRP A 9 -30.51 -13.46 -4.60
CA TRP A 9 -30.28 -13.64 -6.03
C TRP A 9 -31.29 -14.59 -6.71
N LYS A 10 -32.08 -15.39 -5.97
CA LYS A 10 -33.05 -16.34 -6.57
C LYS A 10 -34.28 -15.68 -7.22
N ASN A 11 -34.60 -14.43 -6.85
CA ASN A 11 -35.77 -13.71 -7.34
C ASN A 11 -35.43 -12.61 -8.39
N LEU A 12 -34.18 -12.53 -8.87
CA LEU A 12 -33.80 -11.53 -9.88
C LEU A 12 -34.58 -11.67 -11.19
N SER A 13 -35.03 -12.88 -11.54
CA SER A 13 -35.86 -13.10 -12.73
C SER A 13 -37.30 -12.58 -12.59
N THR A 14 -37.75 -12.27 -11.37
CA THR A 14 -39.05 -11.65 -11.11
C THR A 14 -38.97 -10.13 -10.93
N GLU A 15 -37.76 -9.58 -10.86
CA GLU A 15 -37.55 -8.13 -10.80
C GLU A 15 -37.78 -7.47 -12.18
N PRO A 16 -38.19 -6.20 -12.23
CA PRO A 16 -38.39 -5.50 -13.49
C PRO A 16 -37.11 -5.47 -14.33
N SER A 17 -37.22 -5.87 -15.61
CA SER A 17 -36.14 -5.73 -16.60
C SER A 17 -36.04 -4.31 -17.18
N THR A 18 -37.02 -3.47 -16.86
CA THR A 18 -37.06 -2.04 -17.22
C THR A 18 -36.34 -1.20 -16.17
N ASN A 19 -35.69 -0.11 -16.59
CA ASN A 19 -35.06 0.83 -15.67
C ASN A 19 -36.05 1.31 -14.60
N LEU A 20 -35.61 1.31 -13.35
CA LEU A 20 -36.36 1.91 -12.25
C LEU A 20 -36.59 3.40 -12.54
N SER A 21 -37.77 3.89 -12.19
CA SER A 21 -38.05 5.32 -12.27
C SER A 21 -37.12 6.09 -11.33
N PRO A 22 -36.39 7.12 -11.80
CA PRO A 22 -35.51 7.89 -10.95
C PRO A 22 -36.32 8.66 -9.90
N GLN A 23 -36.14 8.30 -8.62
CA GLN A 23 -36.82 8.98 -7.50
C GLN A 23 -36.07 10.25 -7.05
N SER A 24 -34.75 10.32 -7.27
CA SER A 24 -33.92 11.46 -6.88
C SER A 24 -34.06 12.62 -7.87
N LYS A 25 -34.20 13.84 -7.33
CA LYS A 25 -34.20 15.09 -8.10
C LYS A 25 -32.81 15.74 -8.10
N PRO A 26 -32.48 16.61 -9.08
CA PRO A 26 -31.15 17.24 -9.17
C PRO A 26 -30.72 18.05 -7.95
N HIS A 27 -31.67 18.64 -7.22
CA HIS A 27 -31.44 19.42 -6.00
C HIS A 27 -31.47 18.56 -4.72
N ASN A 28 -31.71 17.25 -4.80
CA ASN A 28 -31.54 16.40 -3.61
C ASN A 28 -30.05 16.25 -3.27
N LEU A 29 -29.77 16.04 -1.98
CA LEU A 29 -28.40 15.81 -1.53
C LEU A 29 -27.93 14.45 -2.04
N ALA A 30 -26.76 14.42 -2.66
CA ALA A 30 -26.07 13.20 -3.04
C ALA A 30 -25.24 12.64 -1.88
N TYR A 31 -24.56 13.52 -1.14
CA TYR A 31 -23.76 13.14 0.03
C TYR A 31 -23.48 14.32 0.96
N VAL A 32 -23.03 13.97 2.17
CA VAL A 32 -22.47 14.92 3.15
C VAL A 32 -21.10 14.40 3.57
N ILE A 33 -20.04 15.13 3.22
CA ILE A 33 -18.66 14.79 3.61
C ILE A 33 -18.17 15.84 4.59
N TYR A 34 -17.61 15.38 5.71
CA TYR A 34 -17.05 16.25 6.74
C TYR A 34 -15.61 16.62 6.43
N THR A 35 -15.28 17.90 6.63
CA THR A 35 -13.92 18.45 6.55
C THR A 35 -13.55 19.16 7.86
N SER A 36 -12.25 19.41 8.07
CA SER A 36 -11.75 20.20 9.22
C SER A 36 -12.29 21.63 9.16
N GLY A 37 -12.58 22.21 10.33
CA GLY A 37 -13.19 23.54 10.46
C GLY A 37 -12.25 24.53 11.13
N SER A 38 -12.20 25.77 10.66
CA SER A 38 -11.37 26.84 11.22
C SER A 38 -11.66 27.16 12.70
N THR A 39 -12.83 26.76 13.21
CA THR A 39 -13.27 26.94 14.61
C THR A 39 -13.04 25.70 15.49
N GLY A 40 -12.35 24.68 14.98
CA GLY A 40 -12.04 23.46 15.71
C GLY A 40 -13.16 22.41 15.77
N LYS A 41 -14.26 22.61 15.03
CA LYS A 41 -15.32 21.60 14.88
C LYS A 41 -15.44 21.20 13.40
N PRO A 42 -15.53 19.89 13.09
CA PRO A 42 -15.76 19.41 11.72
C PRO A 42 -17.00 20.05 11.09
N LYS A 43 -16.92 20.35 9.78
CA LYS A 43 -18.00 20.95 9.00
C LYS A 43 -18.46 19.97 7.90
N GLY A 44 -19.75 19.62 7.90
CA GLY A 44 -20.33 18.72 6.89
C GLY A 44 -20.73 19.50 5.64
N VAL A 45 -20.12 19.20 4.50
CA VAL A 45 -20.39 19.87 3.22
C VAL A 45 -21.56 19.17 2.51
N LEU A 46 -22.62 19.92 2.22
CA LEU A 46 -23.87 19.42 1.64
C LEU A 46 -23.84 19.46 0.10
N ILE A 47 -23.53 18.35 -0.56
CA ILE A 47 -23.42 18.27 -2.03
C ILE A 47 -24.70 17.73 -2.66
N GLU A 48 -25.18 18.40 -3.72
CA GLU A 48 -26.38 18.03 -4.46
C GLU A 48 -26.05 17.18 -5.70
N HIS A 49 -27.01 16.36 -6.13
CA HIS A 49 -26.86 15.51 -7.33
C HIS A 49 -26.42 16.29 -8.57
N ARG A 50 -26.97 17.49 -8.81
CA ARG A 50 -26.62 18.31 -9.98
C ARG A 50 -25.12 18.65 -10.07
N GLY A 51 -24.48 18.93 -8.94
CA GLY A 51 -23.07 19.32 -8.90
C GLY A 51 -22.17 18.15 -9.26
N ILE A 52 -22.41 17.00 -8.64
CA ILE A 52 -21.61 15.80 -8.91
C ILE A 52 -21.88 15.23 -10.31
N ILE A 53 -23.13 15.26 -10.80
CA ILE A 53 -23.46 14.80 -12.16
C ILE A 53 -22.79 15.68 -13.22
N ASN A 54 -22.78 17.01 -13.04
CA ASN A 54 -22.03 17.91 -13.92
C ASN A 54 -20.55 17.52 -14.00
N ARG A 55 -19.94 17.27 -12.83
CA ARG A 55 -18.54 16.85 -12.72
C ARG A 55 -18.26 15.51 -13.40
N LEU A 56 -19.13 14.52 -13.26
CA LEU A 56 -18.97 13.19 -13.87
C LEU A 56 -19.18 13.21 -15.39
N ILE A 57 -20.19 13.94 -15.88
CA ILE A 57 -20.44 14.11 -17.32
C ILE A 57 -19.28 14.84 -17.99
N TRP A 58 -18.78 15.92 -17.37
CA TRP A 58 -17.57 16.59 -17.86
C TRP A 58 -16.39 15.61 -17.97
N MET A 59 -16.15 14.82 -16.92
CA MET A 59 -15.06 13.85 -16.87
C MET A 59 -15.18 12.82 -18.00
N GLN A 60 -16.40 12.33 -18.24
CA GLN A 60 -16.67 11.39 -19.32
C GLN A 60 -16.42 12.03 -20.70
N THR A 61 -16.86 13.26 -20.92
CA THR A 61 -16.62 13.98 -22.17
C THR A 61 -15.12 14.21 -22.41
N GLN A 62 -14.36 14.59 -21.38
CA GLN A 62 -12.93 14.88 -21.50
C GLN A 62 -12.06 13.63 -21.66
N TYR A 63 -12.33 12.56 -20.90
CA TYR A 63 -11.42 11.42 -20.81
C TYR A 63 -11.95 10.12 -21.42
N GLN A 64 -13.24 10.08 -21.77
CA GLN A 64 -13.90 9.04 -22.57
C GLN A 64 -13.60 7.62 -22.07
N LEU A 65 -14.06 7.30 -20.85
CA LEU A 65 -13.98 5.91 -20.40
C LEU A 65 -14.80 5.01 -21.31
N ASN A 66 -14.30 3.78 -21.49
CA ASN A 66 -14.99 2.71 -22.21
C ASN A 66 -15.01 1.40 -21.41
N TYR A 67 -15.66 0.37 -21.94
CA TYR A 67 -15.84 -0.92 -21.28
C TYR A 67 -14.54 -1.67 -20.94
N ALA A 68 -13.42 -1.33 -21.59
CA ALA A 68 -12.11 -1.93 -21.29
C ALA A 68 -11.39 -1.23 -20.13
N ASP A 69 -11.82 -0.01 -19.77
CA ASP A 69 -11.18 0.75 -18.69
C ASP A 69 -11.47 0.15 -17.31
N ARG A 70 -10.44 0.20 -16.47
CA ARG A 70 -10.43 -0.33 -15.10
C ARG A 70 -9.93 0.73 -14.16
N ILE A 71 -10.81 1.20 -13.29
CA ILE A 71 -10.48 2.18 -12.26
C ILE A 71 -10.19 1.46 -10.95
N LEU A 72 -9.07 1.81 -10.31
CA LEU A 72 -8.79 1.35 -8.95
C LEU A 72 -9.51 2.26 -7.95
N GLN A 73 -10.56 1.75 -7.31
CA GLN A 73 -11.19 2.39 -6.16
C GLN A 73 -10.29 2.16 -4.95
N LYS A 74 -9.54 3.20 -4.57
CA LYS A 74 -8.59 3.15 -3.43
C LYS A 74 -8.83 4.28 -2.44
N THR A 75 -9.41 5.38 -2.89
CA THR A 75 -9.54 6.57 -2.07
C THR A 75 -10.64 6.31 -1.03
N PRO A 76 -10.40 6.52 0.27
CA PRO A 76 -11.43 6.26 1.28
C PRO A 76 -12.71 7.04 0.96
N PHE A 77 -13.88 6.43 1.20
CA PHE A 77 -15.18 7.05 0.87
C PHE A 77 -15.49 8.30 1.70
N THR A 78 -14.67 8.60 2.71
CA THR A 78 -14.69 9.83 3.49
C THR A 78 -14.04 11.02 2.76
N PHE A 79 -13.41 10.79 1.61
CA PHE A 79 -12.88 11.82 0.71
C PHE A 79 -13.71 11.87 -0.57
N ASP A 80 -14.02 13.08 -1.02
CA ASP A 80 -14.88 13.34 -2.17
C ASP A 80 -14.31 12.86 -3.51
N VAL A 81 -12.99 12.75 -3.65
CA VAL A 81 -12.33 12.09 -4.80
C VAL A 81 -12.83 10.66 -5.01
N SER A 82 -13.18 9.93 -3.94
CA SER A 82 -13.73 8.56 -4.05
C SER A 82 -15.03 8.51 -4.86
N VAL A 83 -15.78 9.62 -4.93
CA VAL A 83 -17.08 9.67 -5.58
C VAL A 83 -16.95 9.39 -7.07
N TRP A 84 -15.97 9.98 -7.76
CA TRP A 84 -15.78 9.65 -9.17
C TRP A 84 -15.13 8.28 -9.37
N GLU A 85 -14.28 7.80 -8.44
CA GLU A 85 -13.75 6.43 -8.51
C GLU A 85 -14.89 5.38 -8.46
N LEU A 86 -15.96 5.69 -7.72
CA LEU A 86 -17.13 4.82 -7.56
C LEU A 86 -18.14 4.94 -8.70
N PHE A 87 -18.52 6.16 -9.09
CA PHE A 87 -19.67 6.39 -9.96
C PHE A 87 -19.33 6.64 -11.43
N TRP A 88 -18.19 7.25 -11.75
CA TRP A 88 -17.78 7.45 -13.14
C TRP A 88 -17.73 6.16 -13.98
N PRO A 89 -17.15 5.04 -13.49
CA PRO A 89 -17.13 3.79 -14.26
C PRO A 89 -18.53 3.21 -14.48
N LEU A 90 -19.46 3.42 -13.54
CA LEU A 90 -20.81 2.87 -13.62
C LEU A 90 -21.66 3.57 -14.69
N ILE A 91 -21.41 4.86 -14.95
CA ILE A 91 -22.11 5.61 -16.02
C ILE A 91 -21.50 5.38 -17.41
N SER A 92 -20.28 4.83 -17.49
CA SER A 92 -19.58 4.54 -18.76
C SER A 92 -19.55 3.05 -19.13
N GLY A 93 -20.06 2.15 -18.27
CA GLY A 93 -19.97 0.71 -18.44
C GLY A 93 -18.55 0.13 -18.22
N SER A 94 -17.69 0.88 -17.54
CA SER A 94 -16.32 0.49 -17.19
C SER A 94 -16.28 -0.31 -15.88
N ILE A 95 -15.10 -0.81 -15.51
CA ILE A 95 -14.94 -1.70 -14.36
C ILE A 95 -14.40 -0.94 -13.14
N VAL A 96 -15.08 -1.09 -12.00
CA VAL A 96 -14.56 -0.69 -10.68
C VAL A 96 -13.77 -1.84 -10.08
N VAL A 97 -12.52 -1.59 -9.73
CA VAL A 97 -11.67 -2.54 -9.02
C VAL A 97 -11.44 -2.05 -7.60
N PHE A 98 -12.09 -2.68 -6.62
CA PHE A 98 -11.90 -2.33 -5.22
C PHE A 98 -10.51 -2.75 -4.70
N ALA A 99 -9.83 -1.82 -4.07
CA ALA A 99 -8.67 -2.10 -3.25
C ALA A 99 -9.10 -2.86 -1.97
N LYS A 100 -8.20 -3.66 -1.39
CA LYS A 100 -8.41 -4.23 -0.05
C LYS A 100 -8.50 -3.08 0.99
N PRO A 101 -9.17 -3.29 2.13
CA PRO A 101 -9.09 -2.34 3.25
C PRO A 101 -7.64 -1.96 3.56
N ASP A 102 -7.39 -0.67 3.78
CA ASP A 102 -6.05 -0.06 3.92
C ASP A 102 -5.07 -0.29 2.76
N GLY A 103 -5.50 -0.87 1.64
CA GLY A 103 -4.64 -1.12 0.47
C GLY A 103 -4.06 0.16 -0.15
N HIS A 104 -4.72 1.30 0.01
CA HIS A 104 -4.24 2.60 -0.42
C HIS A 104 -2.98 3.08 0.33
N LYS A 105 -2.70 2.50 1.50
CA LYS A 105 -1.49 2.75 2.28
C LYS A 105 -0.32 1.89 1.81
N ASP A 106 -0.56 0.80 1.09
CA ASP A 106 0.48 -0.16 0.72
C ASP A 106 0.91 0.04 -0.75
N ILE A 107 2.03 0.74 -0.94
CA ILE A 107 2.56 1.09 -2.27
C ILE A 107 2.85 -0.15 -3.12
N LYS A 108 3.37 -1.23 -2.51
CA LYS A 108 3.64 -2.50 -3.21
C LYS A 108 2.35 -3.16 -3.65
N TYR A 109 1.32 -3.13 -2.80
CA TYR A 109 0.00 -3.60 -3.17
C TYR A 109 -0.61 -2.78 -4.32
N ILE A 110 -0.48 -1.45 -4.31
CA ILE A 110 -0.96 -0.60 -5.41
C ILE A 110 -0.23 -0.97 -6.70
N PHE A 111 1.10 -1.04 -6.66
CA PHE A 111 1.94 -1.45 -7.79
C PHE A 111 1.48 -2.81 -8.37
N ASN A 112 1.39 -3.83 -7.51
CA ASN A 112 0.98 -5.17 -7.91
C ASN A 112 -0.46 -5.19 -8.44
N SER A 113 -1.35 -4.38 -7.86
CA SER A 113 -2.75 -4.28 -8.30
C SER A 113 -2.85 -3.65 -9.69
N ILE A 114 -2.06 -2.61 -9.97
CA ILE A 114 -2.02 -1.97 -11.29
C ILE A 114 -1.67 -2.99 -12.37
N HIS A 115 -0.64 -3.81 -12.15
CA HIS A 115 -0.22 -4.86 -13.09
C HIS A 115 -1.22 -6.03 -13.16
N SER A 116 -1.45 -6.70 -12.04
CA SER A 116 -2.24 -7.95 -11.99
C SER A 116 -3.69 -7.75 -12.40
N LYS A 117 -4.27 -6.60 -12.04
CA LYS A 117 -5.67 -6.27 -12.35
C LYS A 117 -5.82 -5.37 -13.56
N LYS A 118 -4.74 -5.05 -14.27
CA LYS A 118 -4.71 -4.21 -15.48
C LYS A 118 -5.44 -2.87 -15.29
N ILE A 119 -5.10 -2.14 -14.23
CA ILE A 119 -5.69 -0.83 -13.95
C ILE A 119 -5.28 0.16 -15.05
N SER A 120 -6.26 0.81 -15.69
CA SER A 120 -6.00 1.79 -16.76
C SER A 120 -6.15 3.23 -16.29
N VAL A 121 -6.90 3.47 -15.22
CA VAL A 121 -7.15 4.80 -14.67
C VAL A 121 -6.94 4.81 -13.17
N ILE A 122 -6.14 5.76 -12.68
CA ILE A 122 -5.82 5.88 -11.25
C ILE A 122 -5.68 7.34 -10.82
N HIS A 123 -6.13 7.62 -9.61
CA HIS A 123 -5.88 8.88 -8.91
C HIS A 123 -4.61 8.79 -8.06
N PHE A 124 -3.86 9.87 -7.91
CA PHE A 124 -2.91 10.02 -6.81
C PHE A 124 -3.01 11.40 -6.18
N VAL A 125 -2.81 11.47 -4.87
CA VAL A 125 -2.33 12.70 -4.26
C VAL A 125 -0.83 12.82 -4.57
N PRO A 126 -0.27 14.01 -4.91
CA PRO A 126 1.15 14.18 -5.25
C PRO A 126 2.14 13.49 -4.31
N SER A 127 2.00 13.64 -2.99
CA SER A 127 2.84 12.93 -2.01
C SER A 127 2.79 11.39 -2.13
N LEU A 128 1.62 10.82 -2.43
CA LEU A 128 1.48 9.38 -2.66
C LEU A 128 2.10 8.97 -4.01
N LEU A 129 2.00 9.82 -5.04
CA LEU A 129 2.64 9.59 -6.34
C LEU A 129 4.17 9.54 -6.19
N ALA A 130 4.77 10.45 -5.42
CA ALA A 130 6.21 10.43 -5.15
C ALA A 130 6.66 9.10 -4.55
N ASN A 131 5.96 8.62 -3.51
CA ASN A 131 6.24 7.31 -2.91
C ASN A 131 6.09 6.16 -3.89
N PHE A 132 5.08 6.23 -4.76
CA PHE A 132 4.86 5.24 -5.80
C PHE A 132 6.00 5.20 -6.82
N LEU A 133 6.48 6.36 -7.29
CA LEU A 133 7.61 6.44 -8.23
C LEU A 133 8.93 5.96 -7.60
N ASN A 134 9.15 6.21 -6.31
CA ASN A 134 10.31 5.68 -5.59
C ASN A 134 10.29 4.14 -5.53
N GLU A 135 9.13 3.50 -5.32
CA GLU A 135 9.02 2.04 -5.39
C GLU A 135 9.29 1.50 -6.81
N ILE A 136 8.98 2.27 -7.86
CA ILE A 136 9.33 1.92 -9.25
C ILE A 136 10.84 1.95 -9.46
N GLU A 137 11.56 2.89 -8.84
CA GLU A 137 13.03 2.97 -8.94
C GLU A 137 13.74 1.68 -8.54
N ASN A 138 13.19 1.03 -7.52
CA ASN A 138 13.71 -0.23 -6.99
C ASN A 138 13.40 -1.43 -7.90
N ARG A 139 12.66 -1.26 -9.00
CA ARG A 139 12.19 -2.33 -9.89
C ARG A 139 12.46 -1.95 -11.36
N LYS A 140 13.44 -2.58 -12.03
CA LYS A 140 13.79 -2.30 -13.44
C LYS A 140 12.53 -2.19 -14.35
N ARG A 141 12.57 -1.24 -15.29
CA ARG A 141 11.56 -0.85 -16.30
C ARG A 141 10.34 -1.78 -16.39
N SER A 142 9.23 -1.38 -15.79
CA SER A 142 7.93 -2.03 -15.92
C SER A 142 7.02 -1.19 -16.82
N THR A 143 6.32 -1.83 -17.76
CA THR A 143 5.27 -1.17 -18.55
C THR A 143 3.97 -1.19 -17.78
N PHE A 144 3.36 -0.02 -17.58
CA PHE A 144 2.10 0.10 -16.87
C PHE A 144 0.92 0.07 -17.85
N PRO A 145 -0.20 -0.60 -17.51
CA PRO A 145 -1.45 -0.52 -18.27
C PRO A 145 -2.17 0.83 -18.11
N LEU A 146 -1.57 1.79 -17.40
CA LEU A 146 -2.13 3.09 -17.10
C LEU A 146 -2.25 3.94 -18.38
N ARG A 147 -3.48 4.26 -18.75
CA ARG A 147 -3.83 5.23 -19.79
C ARG A 147 -3.92 6.64 -19.21
N LEU A 148 -4.53 6.77 -18.03
CA LEU A 148 -4.85 8.05 -17.40
C LEU A 148 -4.44 8.05 -15.92
N LEU A 149 -3.60 9.02 -15.58
CA LEU A 149 -3.18 9.35 -14.24
C LEU A 149 -3.74 10.73 -13.88
N ILE A 150 -4.46 10.80 -12.77
CA ILE A 150 -5.03 12.05 -12.27
C ILE A 150 -4.37 12.39 -10.95
N THR A 151 -3.90 13.62 -10.80
CA THR A 151 -3.41 14.15 -9.52
C THR A 151 -4.29 15.27 -9.03
N SER A 152 -4.64 15.26 -7.75
CA SER A 152 -5.32 16.38 -7.08
C SER A 152 -5.14 16.31 -5.57
N GLY A 153 -5.57 17.36 -4.87
CA GLY A 153 -5.53 17.42 -3.40
C GLY A 153 -4.28 18.07 -2.81
N GLU A 154 -3.18 18.19 -3.56
CA GLU A 154 -1.97 18.97 -3.22
C GLU A 154 -1.42 19.67 -4.45
N ALA A 155 -0.49 20.61 -4.25
CA ALA A 155 0.28 21.17 -5.36
C ALA A 155 1.18 20.07 -5.95
N LEU A 156 1.13 19.89 -7.27
CA LEU A 156 2.01 19.01 -8.01
C LEU A 156 3.31 19.75 -8.35
N SER A 157 4.47 19.22 -7.94
CA SER A 157 5.77 19.82 -8.28
C SER A 157 6.18 19.50 -9.72
N PHE A 158 7.03 20.36 -10.28
CA PHE A 158 7.56 20.17 -11.63
C PHE A 158 8.44 18.92 -11.75
N SER A 159 9.29 18.66 -10.75
CA SER A 159 10.13 17.45 -10.67
C SER A 159 9.27 16.19 -10.69
N LEU A 160 8.24 16.14 -9.84
CA LEU A 160 7.35 14.98 -9.74
C LEU A 160 6.55 14.75 -11.03
N LYS A 161 6.07 15.83 -11.67
CA LYS A 161 5.41 15.76 -12.98
C LYS A 161 6.31 15.11 -14.02
N GLN A 162 7.54 15.61 -14.18
CA GLN A 162 8.48 15.08 -15.18
C GLN A 162 8.76 13.60 -14.94
N GLU A 163 8.98 13.24 -13.69
CA GLU A 163 9.27 11.87 -13.30
C GLU A 163 8.09 10.92 -13.59
N ALA A 164 6.88 11.35 -13.27
CA ALA A 164 5.66 10.59 -13.54
C ALA A 164 5.45 10.38 -15.05
N LEU A 165 5.60 11.43 -15.86
CA LEU A 165 5.46 11.34 -17.32
C LEU A 165 6.52 10.41 -17.92
N PHE A 166 7.77 10.52 -17.45
CA PHE A 166 8.88 9.71 -17.94
C PHE A 166 8.71 8.22 -17.58
N ARG A 167 8.38 7.91 -16.33
CA ARG A 167 8.32 6.52 -15.84
C ARG A 167 7.04 5.80 -16.21
N LEU A 168 5.89 6.49 -16.12
CA LEU A 168 4.58 5.84 -16.29
C LEU A 168 4.09 5.90 -17.73
N LYS A 169 4.55 6.88 -18.53
CA LYS A 169 4.16 7.08 -19.93
C LYS A 169 2.64 7.14 -20.14
N SER A 170 1.91 7.58 -19.12
CA SER A 170 0.45 7.75 -19.12
C SER A 170 0.09 9.22 -19.33
N LEU A 171 -1.13 9.49 -19.78
CA LEU A 171 -1.67 10.86 -19.75
C LEU A 171 -1.78 11.31 -18.29
N LEU A 172 -1.13 12.41 -17.94
CA LEU A 172 -1.16 12.98 -16.59
C LEU A 172 -2.00 14.26 -16.59
N HIS A 173 -2.98 14.34 -15.70
CA HIS A 173 -3.76 15.56 -15.49
C HIS A 173 -3.66 16.03 -14.05
N ASN A 174 -3.40 17.33 -13.87
CA ASN A 174 -3.46 18.01 -12.59
C ASN A 174 -4.84 18.66 -12.43
N LEU A 175 -5.56 18.28 -11.38
CA LEU A 175 -6.91 18.76 -11.08
C LEU A 175 -6.90 19.48 -9.74
N TYR A 176 -7.79 20.45 -9.61
CA TYR A 176 -7.96 21.23 -8.39
C TYR A 176 -9.44 21.45 -8.10
N GLY A 177 -9.83 21.27 -6.85
CA GLY A 177 -11.04 21.84 -6.30
C GLY A 177 -11.17 21.63 -4.80
N PRO A 178 -12.00 22.46 -4.15
CA PRO A 178 -12.43 22.25 -2.78
C PRO A 178 -13.69 21.38 -2.73
N THR A 179 -13.90 20.69 -1.61
CA THR A 179 -15.09 19.86 -1.38
C THR A 179 -16.39 20.64 -1.53
N GLU A 180 -16.38 21.92 -1.17
CA GLU A 180 -17.50 22.86 -1.31
C GLU A 180 -17.94 23.12 -2.76
N ALA A 181 -17.21 22.63 -3.76
CA ALA A 181 -17.51 22.79 -5.17
C ALA A 181 -17.52 21.47 -5.97
N SER A 182 -17.85 20.35 -5.31
CA SER A 182 -18.01 19.02 -5.92
C SER A 182 -16.72 18.45 -6.54
N VAL A 183 -15.78 18.09 -5.67
CA VAL A 183 -14.50 17.40 -5.99
C VAL A 183 -13.45 18.28 -6.67
N ASP A 184 -13.50 18.42 -8.00
CA ASP A 184 -12.52 19.20 -8.77
C ASP A 184 -13.26 20.18 -9.70
N VAL A 185 -12.78 21.42 -9.77
CA VAL A 185 -13.38 22.51 -10.53
C VAL A 185 -12.52 22.99 -11.69
N THR A 186 -11.22 22.70 -11.67
CA THR A 186 -10.30 23.00 -12.78
C THR A 186 -9.42 21.80 -13.12
N TYR A 187 -8.89 21.79 -14.34
CA TYR A 187 -8.02 20.73 -14.84
C TYR A 187 -6.95 21.26 -15.78
N TRP A 188 -5.78 20.61 -15.76
CA TRP A 188 -4.65 20.91 -16.65
C TRP A 188 -4.02 19.63 -17.19
N ASN A 189 -3.70 19.61 -18.49
CA ASN A 189 -2.96 18.52 -19.12
C ASN A 189 -1.46 18.72 -18.94
N CYS A 190 -0.85 17.85 -18.13
CA CYS A 190 0.56 17.92 -17.78
C CYS A 190 1.48 17.56 -18.95
N SER A 191 1.00 17.00 -20.06
CA SER A 191 1.84 16.84 -21.26
C SER A 191 2.29 18.18 -21.86
N ASN A 192 1.64 19.29 -21.47
CA ASN A 192 2.07 20.62 -21.88
C ASN A 192 3.29 21.11 -21.06
N ASN A 193 4.32 21.59 -21.75
CA ASN A 193 5.56 22.14 -21.16
C ASN A 193 5.72 23.66 -21.38
N SER A 194 4.66 24.36 -21.80
CA SER A 194 4.72 25.79 -22.15
C SER A 194 5.09 26.76 -21.01
N TYR A 195 5.15 26.35 -19.75
CA TYR A 195 5.35 27.25 -18.60
C TYR A 195 6.63 26.99 -17.80
N GLY A 196 7.63 26.31 -18.37
CA GLY A 196 8.85 25.95 -17.65
C GLY A 196 8.53 25.13 -16.39
N ASN A 197 8.91 25.65 -15.22
CA ASN A 197 8.72 24.98 -13.92
C ASN A 197 7.36 25.23 -13.26
N ILE A 198 6.50 26.07 -13.84
CA ILE A 198 5.17 26.37 -13.28
C ILE A 198 4.22 25.21 -13.60
N ILE A 199 3.50 24.73 -12.59
CA ILE A 199 2.45 23.71 -12.73
C ILE A 199 1.06 24.35 -12.48
N PRO A 200 0.32 24.68 -13.54
CA PRO A 200 -1.02 25.25 -13.41
C PRO A 200 -2.02 24.26 -12.79
N ILE A 201 -3.06 24.82 -12.18
CA ILE A 201 -4.31 24.11 -11.87
C ILE A 201 -5.29 24.15 -13.05
N GLY A 202 -4.95 24.90 -14.10
CA GLY A 202 -5.55 24.79 -15.42
C GLY A 202 -6.76 25.68 -15.64
N ARG A 203 -7.77 25.18 -16.35
CA ARG A 203 -9.00 25.92 -16.71
C ARG A 203 -10.24 25.30 -16.05
N PRO A 204 -11.32 26.09 -15.87
CA PRO A 204 -12.56 25.58 -15.29
C PRO A 204 -13.18 24.43 -16.08
N ILE A 205 -13.83 23.50 -15.38
CA ILE A 205 -14.67 22.47 -15.98
C ILE A 205 -16.01 23.05 -16.48
N ASN A 206 -16.82 22.23 -17.16
CA ASN A 206 -18.13 22.68 -17.66
C ASN A 206 -19.01 23.24 -16.53
N ASN A 207 -19.75 24.31 -16.84
CA ASN A 207 -20.73 24.95 -15.94
C ASN A 207 -20.14 25.43 -14.60
N THR A 208 -18.85 25.76 -14.61
CA THR A 208 -18.10 26.29 -13.46
C THR A 208 -17.38 27.56 -13.88
N GLN A 209 -17.44 28.59 -13.04
CA GLN A 209 -16.75 29.85 -13.25
C GLN A 209 -15.71 30.06 -12.16
N ILE A 210 -14.54 30.56 -12.53
CA ILE A 210 -13.48 30.93 -11.59
C ILE A 210 -13.19 32.42 -11.71
N TYR A 211 -13.26 33.12 -10.59
CA TYR A 211 -12.91 34.54 -10.48
C TYR A 211 -11.68 34.67 -9.59
N ILE A 212 -10.71 35.49 -9.99
CA ILE A 212 -9.58 35.87 -9.16
C ILE A 212 -9.82 37.31 -8.74
N LEU A 213 -10.10 37.53 -7.45
CA LEU A 213 -10.57 38.81 -6.94
C LEU A 213 -9.59 39.43 -5.92
N ASP A 214 -9.59 40.76 -5.84
CA ASP A 214 -8.91 41.50 -4.79
C ASP A 214 -9.74 41.56 -3.48
N SER A 215 -9.23 42.26 -2.48
CA SER A 215 -9.91 42.42 -1.18
C SER A 215 -11.20 43.25 -1.24
N GLN A 216 -11.45 43.96 -2.34
CA GLN A 216 -12.65 44.76 -2.59
C GLN A 216 -13.64 44.03 -3.53
N MET A 217 -13.43 42.74 -3.82
CA MET A 217 -14.24 41.93 -4.72
C MET A 217 -14.17 42.36 -6.20
N ASN A 218 -13.12 43.07 -6.61
CA ASN A 218 -12.90 43.39 -8.04
C ASN A 218 -12.05 42.32 -8.72
N PRO A 219 -12.36 41.93 -9.98
CA PRO A 219 -11.50 41.04 -10.76
C PRO A 219 -10.12 41.65 -10.97
N VAL A 220 -9.06 40.89 -10.67
CA VAL A 220 -7.68 41.34 -10.89
C VAL A 220 -7.25 41.14 -12.35
N PRO A 221 -6.34 41.97 -12.89
CA PRO A 221 -5.76 41.74 -14.21
C PRO A 221 -5.00 40.41 -14.30
N ALA A 222 -4.88 39.86 -15.52
CA ALA A 222 -4.07 38.67 -15.75
C ALA A 222 -2.61 38.89 -15.28
N GLY A 223 -2.03 37.88 -14.63
CA GLY A 223 -0.70 37.93 -13.99
C GLY A 223 -0.69 38.49 -12.57
N VAL A 224 -1.75 39.17 -12.13
CA VAL A 224 -1.88 39.69 -10.75
C VAL A 224 -2.48 38.63 -9.85
N SER A 225 -1.93 38.49 -8.64
CA SER A 225 -2.43 37.54 -7.64
C SER A 225 -3.70 38.06 -6.97
N GLY A 226 -4.68 37.17 -6.78
CA GLY A 226 -5.87 37.42 -5.98
C GLY A 226 -6.46 36.14 -5.42
N GLU A 227 -7.54 36.25 -4.66
CA GLU A 227 -8.24 35.11 -4.05
C GLU A 227 -9.14 34.41 -5.09
N ILE A 228 -9.14 33.07 -5.10
CA ILE A 228 -10.03 32.25 -5.94
C ILE A 228 -11.45 32.26 -5.37
N TYR A 229 -12.42 32.63 -6.22
CA TYR A 229 -13.86 32.46 -6.00
C TYR A 229 -14.44 31.55 -7.06
N ILE A 230 -15.33 30.64 -6.64
CA ILE A 230 -15.92 29.62 -7.52
C ILE A 230 -17.41 29.88 -7.67
N GLY A 231 -17.90 29.96 -8.90
CA GLY A 231 -19.31 30.00 -9.26
C GLY A 231 -19.76 28.73 -10.00
N GLY A 232 -21.06 28.61 -10.23
CA GLY A 232 -21.63 27.58 -11.09
C GLY A 232 -22.35 26.44 -10.37
N VAL A 233 -22.70 25.40 -11.14
CA VAL A 233 -23.63 24.33 -10.69
C VAL A 233 -23.01 23.38 -9.66
N GLY A 234 -21.67 23.35 -9.58
CA GLY A 234 -20.91 22.48 -8.68
C GLY A 234 -20.93 22.90 -7.21
N LEU A 235 -21.41 24.10 -6.90
CA LEU A 235 -21.41 24.61 -5.52
C LEU A 235 -22.29 23.78 -4.59
N ALA A 236 -21.76 23.52 -3.40
CA ALA A 236 -22.51 22.91 -2.30
C ALA A 236 -23.72 23.78 -1.93
N ARG A 237 -24.72 23.14 -1.33
CA ARG A 237 -25.82 23.88 -0.69
C ARG A 237 -25.30 24.78 0.42
N GLY A 238 -24.30 24.29 1.16
CA GLY A 238 -23.66 24.96 2.29
C GLY A 238 -23.11 23.94 3.28
N TYR A 239 -23.03 24.35 4.54
CA TYR A 239 -22.59 23.50 5.64
C TYR A 239 -23.76 23.03 6.50
N LEU A 240 -23.77 21.74 6.85
CA LEU A 240 -24.81 21.12 7.68
C LEU A 240 -24.91 21.80 9.04
N ASN A 241 -26.08 22.36 9.35
CA ASN A 241 -26.39 23.03 10.62
C ASN A 241 -25.45 24.20 10.97
N ARG A 242 -24.87 24.87 9.97
CA ARG A 242 -23.98 26.03 10.14
C ARG A 242 -24.35 27.17 9.18
N PRO A 243 -25.51 27.83 9.38
CA PRO A 243 -25.99 28.89 8.48
C PRO A 243 -25.05 30.11 8.44
N GLU A 244 -24.48 30.51 9.57
CA GLU A 244 -23.55 31.65 9.65
C GLU A 244 -22.28 31.41 8.82
N LEU A 245 -21.61 30.27 9.02
CA LEU A 245 -20.44 29.88 8.23
C LEU A 245 -20.80 29.70 6.74
N THR A 246 -22.03 29.25 6.45
CA THR A 246 -22.51 29.14 5.07
C THR A 246 -22.63 30.52 4.44
N ALA A 247 -23.22 31.50 5.12
CA ALA A 247 -23.34 32.87 4.62
C ALA A 247 -21.97 33.56 4.47
N GLU A 248 -21.02 33.25 5.37
CA GLU A 248 -19.65 33.77 5.29
C GLU A 248 -18.89 33.25 4.06
N LYS A 249 -19.01 31.95 3.75
CA LYS A 249 -18.24 31.31 2.67
C LYS A 249 -18.96 31.26 1.32
N PHE A 250 -20.29 31.25 1.30
CA PHE A 250 -21.11 31.21 0.08
C PHE A 250 -21.85 32.55 -0.06
N ILE A 251 -21.17 33.50 -0.68
CA ILE A 251 -21.61 34.90 -0.80
C ILE A 251 -22.42 35.12 -2.09
N PRO A 252 -23.20 36.21 -2.20
CA PRO A 252 -23.85 36.59 -3.45
C PRO A 252 -22.84 36.77 -4.60
N ASN A 253 -23.20 36.36 -5.81
CA ASN A 253 -22.38 36.56 -7.00
C ASN A 253 -22.65 37.94 -7.64
N PRO A 254 -21.73 38.91 -7.57
CA PRO A 254 -21.92 40.23 -8.18
C PRO A 254 -21.75 40.21 -9.70
N PHE A 255 -21.24 39.12 -10.28
CA PHE A 255 -20.98 38.97 -11.72
C PHE A 255 -22.05 38.16 -12.44
N VAL A 256 -23.19 37.91 -11.80
CA VAL A 256 -24.28 37.15 -12.40
C VAL A 256 -24.83 37.92 -13.60
N LYS A 257 -25.04 37.21 -14.71
CA LYS A 257 -25.71 37.79 -15.88
C LYS A 257 -27.21 37.89 -15.62
N GLU A 258 -27.89 38.88 -16.20
CA GLU A 258 -29.34 39.05 -16.04
C GLU A 258 -30.13 37.79 -16.45
N GLU A 259 -29.70 37.13 -17.52
CA GLU A 259 -30.27 35.86 -17.99
C GLU A 259 -30.23 34.76 -16.91
N ASP A 260 -29.07 34.56 -16.27
CA ASP A 260 -28.87 33.58 -15.22
C ASP A 260 -29.65 33.96 -13.95
N ALA A 261 -29.65 35.26 -13.61
CA ALA A 261 -30.35 35.78 -12.45
C ALA A 261 -31.86 35.54 -12.55
N SER A 262 -32.45 35.77 -13.73
CA SER A 262 -33.88 35.57 -13.99
C SER A 262 -34.32 34.10 -13.82
N GLN A 263 -33.40 33.15 -13.98
CA GLN A 263 -33.63 31.71 -13.83
C GLN A 263 -33.20 31.17 -12.46
N GLY A 264 -32.71 32.04 -11.57
CA GLY A 264 -32.19 31.65 -10.26
C GLY A 264 -30.90 30.83 -10.32
N LEU A 265 -30.11 31.01 -11.39
CA LEU A 265 -28.86 30.30 -11.64
C LEU A 265 -27.65 31.14 -11.26
N ASN A 266 -26.57 30.48 -10.87
CA ASN A 266 -25.26 31.08 -10.61
C ASN A 266 -25.27 32.29 -9.64
N LEU A 267 -26.22 32.31 -8.69
CA LEU A 267 -26.45 33.44 -7.78
C LEU A 267 -25.42 33.57 -6.65
N ARG A 268 -24.52 32.60 -6.50
CA ARG A 268 -23.58 32.51 -5.37
C ARG A 268 -22.16 32.24 -5.84
N LEU A 269 -21.20 32.75 -5.10
CA LEU A 269 -19.79 32.39 -5.18
C LEU A 269 -19.36 31.70 -3.89
N TYR A 270 -18.53 30.67 -4.02
CA TYR A 270 -17.79 30.10 -2.90
C TYR A 270 -16.41 30.74 -2.79
N ARG A 271 -16.11 31.28 -1.61
CA ARG A 271 -14.83 31.88 -1.25
C ARG A 271 -13.86 30.79 -0.76
N THR A 272 -12.78 30.55 -1.49
CA THR A 272 -11.92 29.38 -1.25
C THR A 272 -10.83 29.59 -0.18
N GLY A 273 -10.39 30.83 0.03
CA GLY A 273 -9.17 31.15 0.78
C GLY A 273 -7.86 30.83 0.03
N ASP A 274 -7.93 30.39 -1.22
CA ASP A 274 -6.77 30.05 -2.04
C ASP A 274 -6.33 31.28 -2.87
N LEU A 275 -5.01 31.49 -2.98
CA LEU A 275 -4.39 32.55 -3.78
C LEU A 275 -3.96 31.99 -5.14
N ALA A 276 -4.26 32.72 -6.21
CA ALA A 276 -3.86 32.34 -7.56
C ALA A 276 -3.75 33.55 -8.49
N ARG A 277 -3.30 33.30 -9.72
CA ARG A 277 -3.35 34.28 -10.82
C ARG A 277 -3.66 33.61 -12.15
N TYR A 278 -4.27 34.37 -13.05
CA TYR A 278 -4.40 33.95 -14.45
C TYR A 278 -3.06 34.11 -15.18
N LEU A 279 -2.71 33.11 -15.98
CA LEU A 279 -1.65 33.15 -16.96
C LEU A 279 -2.18 33.77 -18.27
N PRO A 280 -1.29 34.26 -19.17
CA PRO A 280 -1.71 34.97 -20.38
C PRO A 280 -2.64 34.18 -21.31
N ASP A 281 -2.61 32.85 -21.23
CA ASP A 281 -3.44 31.97 -22.04
C ASP A 281 -4.69 31.47 -21.28
N GLY A 282 -5.01 32.05 -20.13
CA GLY A 282 -6.20 31.72 -19.34
C GLY A 282 -6.09 30.47 -18.47
N ASN A 283 -4.93 29.79 -18.42
CA ASN A 283 -4.66 28.81 -17.36
C ASN A 283 -4.45 29.52 -16.03
N ILE A 284 -4.72 28.84 -14.91
CA ILE A 284 -4.61 29.41 -13.57
C ILE A 284 -3.41 28.79 -12.84
N GLU A 285 -2.55 29.63 -12.30
CA GLU A 285 -1.45 29.24 -11.42
C GLU A 285 -1.87 29.39 -9.96
N PHE A 286 -1.76 28.30 -9.19
CA PHE A 286 -2.01 28.30 -7.75
C PHE A 286 -0.76 28.78 -6.99
N LEU A 287 -0.94 29.74 -6.09
CA LEU A 287 0.16 30.40 -5.37
C LEU A 287 0.20 30.04 -3.88
N GLY A 288 -0.88 29.46 -3.32
CA GLY A 288 -0.94 29.06 -1.92
C GLY A 288 -2.28 29.38 -1.28
N ARG A 289 -2.31 29.50 0.05
CA ARG A 289 -3.48 29.89 0.83
C ARG A 289 -3.25 31.23 1.52
N ILE A 290 -4.33 31.98 1.70
CA ILE A 290 -4.35 33.26 2.41
C ILE A 290 -4.48 33.02 3.92
N ASP A 291 -5.16 31.94 4.31
CA ASP A 291 -5.37 31.53 5.69
C ASP A 291 -4.34 30.47 6.14
N ASP A 292 -4.42 30.09 7.42
CA ASP A 292 -3.56 29.09 8.05
C ASP A 292 -3.96 27.65 7.71
N GLN A 293 -4.85 27.42 6.75
CA GLN A 293 -5.20 26.08 6.33
C GLN A 293 -4.10 25.49 5.46
N VAL A 294 -3.84 24.20 5.65
CA VAL A 294 -2.77 23.48 4.94
C VAL A 294 -3.28 22.17 4.36
N LYS A 295 -2.63 21.73 3.28
CA LYS A 295 -2.81 20.40 2.70
C LYS A 295 -1.57 19.58 3.00
N ILE A 296 -1.72 18.53 3.80
CA ILE A 296 -0.64 17.61 4.18
C ILE A 296 -1.09 16.19 3.88
N ARG A 297 -0.38 15.51 2.99
CA ARG A 297 -0.67 14.15 2.52
C ARG A 297 -2.08 14.00 1.94
N GLY A 298 -2.57 15.05 1.28
CA GLY A 298 -3.91 15.15 0.71
C GLY A 298 -5.02 15.43 1.74
N PHE A 299 -4.70 15.48 3.03
CA PHE A 299 -5.65 15.89 4.07
C PHE A 299 -5.68 17.41 4.14
N ARG A 300 -6.90 17.95 4.15
CA ARG A 300 -7.16 19.35 4.42
C ARG A 300 -7.18 19.54 5.93
N ILE A 301 -6.24 20.32 6.47
CA ILE A 301 -6.01 20.50 7.91
C ILE A 301 -6.09 21.99 8.24
N GLU A 302 -6.91 22.34 9.23
CA GLU A 302 -7.00 23.67 9.80
C GLU A 302 -6.06 23.73 11.01
N LEU A 303 -4.97 24.50 10.94
CA LEU A 303 -3.98 24.54 12.03
C LEU A 303 -4.60 25.07 13.33
N GLY A 304 -5.52 26.04 13.21
CA GLY A 304 -6.27 26.60 14.33
C GLY A 304 -7.14 25.58 15.08
N GLU A 305 -7.57 24.48 14.46
CA GLU A 305 -8.30 23.41 15.15
C GLU A 305 -7.42 22.68 16.16
N ILE A 306 -6.16 22.46 15.80
CA ILE A 306 -5.15 21.84 16.67
C ILE A 306 -4.78 22.82 17.79
N GLU A 307 -4.56 24.10 17.45
CA GLU A 307 -4.26 25.16 18.41
C GLU A 307 -5.39 25.35 19.43
N ALA A 308 -6.65 25.36 18.98
CA ALA A 308 -7.80 25.52 19.86
C ALA A 308 -7.86 24.40 20.91
N ILE A 309 -7.67 23.14 20.50
CA ILE A 309 -7.68 22.01 21.44
C ILE A 309 -6.48 22.10 22.39
N LEU A 310 -5.27 22.32 21.88
CA LEU A 310 -4.08 22.50 22.72
C LEU A 310 -4.23 23.62 23.75
N SER A 311 -4.91 24.71 23.40
CA SER A 311 -5.14 25.85 24.30
C SER A 311 -6.02 25.53 25.51
N PHE A 312 -6.82 24.46 25.45
CA PHE A 312 -7.64 23.98 26.57
C PHE A 312 -6.90 23.02 27.51
N HIS A 313 -5.68 22.59 27.18
CA HIS A 313 -4.90 21.72 28.05
C HIS A 313 -4.33 22.50 29.24
N GLU A 314 -4.41 21.93 30.45
CA GLU A 314 -4.09 22.65 31.69
C GLU A 314 -2.64 23.17 31.75
N ASP A 315 -1.69 22.47 31.13
CA ASP A 315 -0.27 22.85 31.14
C ASP A 315 0.12 23.90 30.10
N VAL A 316 -0.74 24.17 29.11
CA VAL A 316 -0.44 25.04 27.96
C VAL A 316 -0.91 26.47 28.25
N VAL A 317 0.00 27.43 28.11
CA VAL A 317 -0.30 28.87 28.22
C VAL A 317 -0.55 29.47 26.84
N GLN A 318 0.26 29.10 25.86
CA GLN A 318 0.08 29.48 24.46
C GLN A 318 0.57 28.34 23.55
N CYS A 319 -0.02 28.24 22.36
CA CYS A 319 0.44 27.32 21.34
C CYS A 319 0.32 27.92 19.95
N VAL A 320 1.20 27.50 19.05
CA VAL A 320 1.16 27.82 17.62
C VAL A 320 1.49 26.55 16.85
N VAL A 321 0.69 26.20 15.86
CA VAL A 321 0.94 25.04 15.00
C VAL A 321 1.26 25.55 13.60
N VAL A 322 2.31 24.99 13.00
CA VAL A 322 2.72 25.31 11.63
C VAL A 322 2.95 24.04 10.84
N ALA A 323 2.66 24.10 9.54
CA ALA A 323 3.14 23.10 8.60
C ALA A 323 4.55 23.51 8.14
N ARG A 324 5.56 22.73 8.51
CA ARG A 324 6.93 22.90 8.01
C ARG A 324 7.20 21.95 6.86
N GLU A 325 7.97 22.46 5.91
CA GLU A 325 8.50 21.73 4.77
C GLU A 325 10.02 21.82 4.86
N ASP A 326 10.66 20.72 5.26
CA ASP A 326 12.13 20.67 5.37
C ASP A 326 12.78 20.16 4.07
N GLU A 327 12.00 19.48 3.22
CA GLU A 327 12.35 19.06 1.85
C GLU A 327 11.12 19.19 0.93
N GLU A 328 11.35 19.42 -0.36
CA GLU A 328 10.30 19.65 -1.36
C GLU A 328 9.27 18.50 -1.39
N GLY A 329 8.01 18.82 -1.05
CA GLY A 329 6.89 17.88 -1.00
C GLY A 329 6.67 17.15 0.33
N SER A 330 7.52 17.34 1.35
CA SER A 330 7.42 16.66 2.66
C SER A 330 6.99 17.61 3.77
N LYS A 331 5.69 17.94 3.80
CA LYS A 331 5.10 18.78 4.87
C LYS A 331 4.81 17.96 6.12
N ARG A 332 5.11 18.54 7.29
CA ARG A 332 4.80 17.98 8.62
C ARG A 332 4.31 19.04 9.59
N LEU A 333 3.46 18.64 10.52
CA LEU A 333 2.93 19.51 11.57
C LEU A 333 3.93 19.63 12.71
N VAL A 334 4.22 20.86 13.13
CA VAL A 334 5.05 21.18 14.29
C VAL A 334 4.25 22.10 15.21
N ALA A 335 4.09 21.72 16.47
CA ALA A 335 3.48 22.54 17.50
C ALA A 335 4.56 23.23 18.35
N TYR A 336 4.43 24.53 18.54
CA TYR A 336 5.28 25.33 19.43
C TYR A 336 4.46 25.68 20.66
N ILE A 337 4.94 25.28 21.83
CA ILE A 337 4.18 25.31 23.08
C ILE A 337 4.90 26.19 24.10
N VAL A 338 4.16 27.12 24.70
CA VAL A 338 4.54 27.83 25.91
C VAL A 338 3.84 27.15 27.07
N LEU A 339 4.61 26.58 28.01
CA LEU A 339 4.08 25.91 29.19
C LEU A 339 3.93 26.86 30.37
N LYS A 340 3.14 26.44 31.37
CA LYS A 340 3.06 27.12 32.67
C LYS A 340 4.45 27.23 33.31
N LYS A 341 4.69 28.35 33.99
CA LYS A 341 5.98 28.72 34.58
C LYS A 341 6.55 27.63 35.51
N GLU A 342 5.69 26.96 36.27
CA GLU A 342 6.04 25.86 37.18
C GLU A 342 6.69 24.68 36.45
N ILE A 343 6.23 24.39 35.23
CA ILE A 343 6.77 23.31 34.39
C ILE A 343 8.02 23.82 33.69
N THR A 344 7.96 25.00 33.07
CA THR A 344 9.09 25.63 32.37
C THR A 344 10.33 25.79 33.25
N SER A 345 10.15 26.09 34.55
CA SER A 345 11.28 26.20 35.50
C SER A 345 12.03 24.89 35.76
N THR A 346 11.45 23.76 35.37
CA THR A 346 12.06 22.43 35.51
C THR A 346 12.69 21.93 34.22
N LEU A 347 12.65 22.73 33.15
CA LEU A 347 13.21 22.40 31.84
C LEU A 347 14.59 23.04 31.66
N GLU A 348 15.42 22.39 30.85
CA GLU A 348 16.73 22.90 30.47
C GLU A 348 16.62 23.80 29.26
N LYS A 349 17.33 24.93 29.27
CA LYS A 349 17.45 25.79 28.09
C LYS A 349 18.43 25.16 27.11
N GLU A 350 17.96 24.86 25.89
CA GLU A 350 18.79 24.34 24.80
C GLU A 350 19.44 25.48 24.00
N ALA A 351 18.64 26.45 23.57
CA ALA A 351 19.07 27.51 22.68
C ALA A 351 18.36 28.84 22.95
N SER A 352 19.02 29.93 22.54
CA SER A 352 18.46 31.27 22.44
C SER A 352 18.34 31.65 20.96
N ILE A 353 17.18 32.16 20.56
CA ILE A 353 16.89 32.50 19.16
C ILE A 353 16.36 33.93 19.09
N LEU A 354 16.77 34.66 18.06
CA LEU A 354 16.31 36.02 17.78
C LEU A 354 15.17 35.98 16.76
N SER A 355 14.09 36.69 17.07
CA SER A 355 13.00 36.96 16.12
C SER A 355 13.37 38.04 15.10
N SER A 356 12.55 38.22 14.06
CA SER A 356 12.77 39.28 13.06
C SER A 356 12.70 40.69 13.64
N SER A 357 12.10 40.86 14.83
CA SER A 357 12.06 42.11 15.59
C SER A 357 13.25 42.32 16.54
N GLY A 358 14.21 41.39 16.56
CA GLY A 358 15.35 41.41 17.48
C GLY A 358 15.03 40.91 18.89
N GLN A 359 13.80 40.46 19.16
CA GLN A 359 13.42 39.88 20.44
C GLN A 359 14.02 38.48 20.59
N GLU A 360 14.72 38.23 21.69
CA GLU A 360 15.26 36.91 22.06
C GLU A 360 14.20 36.05 22.76
N PHE A 361 14.17 34.76 22.42
CA PHE A 361 13.35 33.74 23.07
C PHE A 361 14.14 32.43 23.19
N SER A 362 13.73 31.57 24.13
CA SER A 362 14.46 30.36 24.50
C SER A 362 13.73 29.11 24.02
N VAL A 363 14.48 28.09 23.58
CA VAL A 363 13.98 26.73 23.32
C VAL A 363 14.37 25.82 24.47
N PHE A 364 13.44 24.97 24.91
CA PHE A 364 13.61 24.11 26.08
C PHE A 364 13.65 22.62 25.72
N ARG A 365 14.42 21.87 26.52
CA ARG A 365 14.56 20.41 26.48
C ARG A 365 14.56 19.82 27.90
N GLY A 366 14.69 18.49 28.00
CA GLY A 366 14.88 17.76 29.27
C GLY A 366 13.90 16.60 29.45
N GLU A 367 14.13 15.71 30.42
CA GLU A 367 13.32 14.49 30.60
C GLU A 367 11.83 14.75 30.79
N LYS A 368 11.47 15.81 31.54
CA LYS A 368 10.07 16.21 31.74
C LYS A 368 9.38 16.67 30.45
N VAL A 369 10.11 17.16 29.45
CA VAL A 369 9.56 17.50 28.13
C VAL A 369 8.95 16.29 27.45
N ILE A 370 9.57 15.12 27.61
CA ILE A 370 9.08 13.88 27.01
C ILE A 370 7.72 13.52 27.59
N GLN A 371 7.60 13.56 28.92
CA GLN A 371 6.34 13.26 29.60
C GLN A 371 5.23 14.23 29.22
N VAL A 372 5.53 15.54 29.20
CA VAL A 372 4.55 16.58 28.80
C VAL A 372 4.15 16.39 27.33
N THR A 373 5.09 16.06 26.45
CA THR A 373 4.81 15.80 25.03
C THR A 373 3.88 14.60 24.83
N GLU A 374 4.10 13.50 25.54
CA GLU A 374 3.21 12.34 25.47
C GLU A 374 1.82 12.66 26.03
N ASN A 375 1.73 13.41 27.13
CA ASN A 375 0.45 13.86 27.68
C ASN A 375 -0.33 14.72 26.66
N LEU A 376 0.32 15.71 26.04
CA LEU A 376 -0.29 16.55 25.01
C LEU A 376 -0.69 15.75 23.76
N ARG A 377 0.15 14.80 23.33
CA ARG A 377 -0.14 13.93 22.19
C ARG A 377 -1.37 13.05 22.47
N ASN A 378 -1.43 12.42 23.64
CA ASN A 378 -2.58 11.60 24.06
C ASN A 378 -3.85 12.45 24.19
N TYR A 379 -3.74 13.65 24.76
CA TYR A 379 -4.86 14.58 24.86
C TYR A 379 -5.42 14.95 23.48
N LEU A 380 -4.56 15.26 22.51
CA LEU A 380 -5.00 15.53 21.13
C LEU A 380 -5.66 14.32 20.49
N ALA A 381 -5.12 13.12 20.68
CA ALA A 381 -5.65 11.88 20.11
C ALA A 381 -7.08 11.53 20.57
N LEU A 382 -7.54 12.08 21.70
CA LEU A 382 -8.92 11.91 22.17
C LEU A 382 -9.95 12.66 21.30
N SER A 383 -9.53 13.74 20.64
CA SER A 383 -10.44 14.67 19.94
C SER A 383 -10.10 14.86 18.46
N LEU A 384 -8.87 14.54 18.05
CA LEU A 384 -8.39 14.73 16.69
C LEU A 384 -8.02 13.41 16.01
N PRO A 385 -8.23 13.30 14.69
CA PRO A 385 -7.68 12.21 13.90
C PRO A 385 -6.14 12.20 13.91
N ASP A 386 -5.54 11.02 13.80
CA ASP A 386 -4.07 10.82 13.82
C ASP A 386 -3.28 11.75 12.88
N TYR A 387 -3.83 12.07 11.71
CA TYR A 387 -3.16 12.91 10.71
C TYR A 387 -3.10 14.40 11.11
N MET A 388 -3.89 14.83 12.10
CA MET A 388 -3.86 16.18 12.66
C MET A 388 -2.97 16.30 13.89
N ILE A 389 -2.46 15.19 14.42
CA ILE A 389 -1.56 15.21 15.58
C ILE A 389 -0.17 15.70 15.12
N PRO A 390 0.39 16.76 15.74
CA PRO A 390 1.71 17.26 15.41
C PRO A 390 2.79 16.17 15.47
N SER A 391 3.69 16.19 14.48
CA SER A 391 4.85 15.29 14.46
C SER A 391 5.88 15.69 15.52
N PHE A 392 6.00 17.00 15.79
CA PHE A 392 6.94 17.57 16.75
C PHE A 392 6.27 18.58 17.68
N PHE A 393 6.78 18.65 18.91
CA PHE A 393 6.40 19.60 19.96
C PHE A 393 7.64 20.34 20.44
N VAL A 394 7.76 21.61 20.08
CA VAL A 394 8.90 22.45 20.44
C VAL A 394 8.47 23.38 21.57
N TYR A 395 9.21 23.40 22.66
CA TYR A 395 8.85 24.17 23.85
C TYR A 395 9.62 25.47 23.89
N VAL A 396 8.91 26.58 24.04
CA VAL A 396 9.48 27.94 24.06
C VAL A 396 9.01 28.72 25.28
N ASP A 397 9.81 29.67 25.76
CA ASP A 397 9.45 30.51 26.92
C ASP A 397 8.35 31.51 26.57
N ARG A 398 8.30 31.90 25.30
CA ARG A 398 7.30 32.78 24.71
C ARG A 398 7.27 32.59 23.20
N ASN A 399 6.15 32.94 22.57
CA ASN A 399 6.08 33.00 21.12
C ASN A 399 6.86 34.24 20.60
N PRO A 400 7.64 34.10 19.50
CA PRO A 400 8.28 35.24 18.86
C PRO A 400 7.24 36.17 18.25
N LEU A 401 7.48 37.48 18.31
CA LEU A 401 6.58 38.50 17.79
C LEU A 401 7.26 39.33 16.69
N THR A 402 6.48 39.71 15.68
CA THR A 402 6.83 40.72 14.69
C THR A 402 6.80 42.11 15.31
N PHE A 403 7.36 43.12 14.64
CA PHE A 403 7.27 44.53 15.07
C PHE A 403 5.83 45.01 15.35
N ASN A 404 4.83 44.41 14.70
CA ASN A 404 3.42 44.75 14.86
C ASN A 404 2.73 43.94 15.98
N GLY A 405 3.48 43.21 16.80
CA GLY A 405 2.95 42.42 17.91
C GLY A 405 2.21 41.14 17.51
N LYS A 406 2.23 40.75 16.22
CA LYS A 406 1.71 39.45 15.74
C LYS A 406 2.76 38.36 15.89
N ILE A 407 2.34 37.11 16.07
CA ILE A 407 3.23 35.94 16.13
C ILE A 407 4.08 35.84 14.84
N ASP A 408 5.39 35.78 15.02
CA ASP A 408 6.37 35.66 13.95
C ASP A 408 6.66 34.18 13.64
N LYS A 409 5.77 33.57 12.84
CA LYS A 409 5.90 32.16 12.44
C LYS A 409 7.21 31.86 11.68
N LYS A 410 7.82 32.87 11.04
CA LYS A 410 9.06 32.70 10.26
C LYS A 410 10.29 32.54 11.15
N SER A 411 10.29 33.18 12.33
CA SER A 411 11.38 33.07 13.29
C SER A 411 11.32 31.86 14.20
N LEU A 412 10.28 31.03 14.11
CA LEU A 412 10.19 29.79 14.88
C LEU A 412 11.36 28.84 14.53
N PRO A 413 11.97 28.14 15.50
CA PRO A 413 13.09 27.22 15.26
C PRO A 413 12.69 26.00 14.45
N THR A 414 13.63 25.46 13.69
CA THR A 414 13.50 24.10 13.15
C THR A 414 13.67 23.08 14.29
N PRO A 415 12.83 22.04 14.40
CA PRO A 415 13.02 20.97 15.39
C PRO A 415 14.36 20.27 15.18
N ALA A 416 15.27 20.36 16.16
CA ALA A 416 16.55 19.64 16.13
C ALA A 416 16.35 18.16 16.56
N PRO A 417 17.11 17.19 16.00
CA PRO A 417 17.07 15.79 16.45
C PRO A 417 17.45 15.63 17.94
N SER A 418 18.24 16.55 18.48
CA SER A 418 18.65 16.64 19.89
C SER A 418 17.50 16.88 20.86
N LEU A 419 16.35 17.39 20.39
CA LEU A 419 15.17 17.66 21.23
C LEU A 419 14.50 16.38 21.75
N TYR A 420 14.83 15.20 21.20
CA TYR A 420 14.10 13.96 21.47
C TYR A 420 14.99 12.72 21.67
N SER A 421 16.31 12.84 21.53
CA SER A 421 17.23 11.74 21.88
C SER A 421 17.28 11.60 23.39
N VAL A 422 16.93 10.43 23.93
CA VAL A 422 17.14 10.11 25.34
C VAL A 422 18.63 10.26 25.65
N GLU A 423 18.99 10.91 26.76
CA GLU A 423 20.38 11.22 27.15
C GLU A 423 21.31 10.00 27.26
N HIS A 424 20.77 8.78 27.14
CA HIS A 424 21.53 7.55 27.04
C HIS A 424 21.38 6.92 25.66
N TYR A 425 22.29 7.28 24.76
CA TYR A 425 22.54 6.50 23.55
C TYR A 425 22.90 5.07 23.93
N VAL A 426 22.11 4.11 23.45
CA VAL A 426 22.37 2.68 23.61
C VAL A 426 22.61 2.08 22.23
N ALA A 427 23.84 1.62 22.01
CA ALA A 427 24.24 1.03 20.74
C ALA A 427 23.50 -0.30 20.48
N PRO A 428 23.28 -0.67 19.20
CA PRO A 428 22.65 -1.92 18.84
C PRO A 428 23.47 -3.14 19.27
N GLN A 429 22.80 -4.07 19.96
CA GLN A 429 23.41 -5.23 20.61
C GLN A 429 23.32 -6.50 19.75
N SER A 430 22.34 -6.59 18.85
CA SER A 430 22.19 -7.71 17.89
C SER A 430 22.43 -7.30 16.43
N SER A 431 22.68 -8.28 15.56
CA SER A 431 22.79 -8.04 14.11
C SER A 431 21.49 -7.46 13.53
N LEU A 432 20.33 -7.93 14.00
CA LEU A 432 19.02 -7.41 13.64
C LEU A 432 18.86 -5.94 14.06
N GLN A 433 19.25 -5.60 15.29
CA GLN A 433 19.18 -4.21 15.76
C GLN A 433 20.08 -3.27 14.94
N LYS A 434 21.29 -3.72 14.55
CA LYS A 434 22.19 -2.94 13.67
C LYS A 434 21.56 -2.65 12.31
N GLU A 435 20.91 -3.66 11.73
CA GLU A 435 20.23 -3.52 10.44
C GLU A 435 18.99 -2.63 10.55
N LEU A 436 18.21 -2.75 11.63
CA LEU A 436 17.10 -1.85 11.93
C LEU A 436 17.56 -0.39 12.12
N CYS A 437 18.68 -0.14 12.82
CA CYS A 437 19.28 1.20 12.93
C CYS A 437 19.64 1.76 11.55
N SER A 438 20.23 0.96 10.67
CA SER A 438 20.56 1.37 9.30
C SER A 438 19.30 1.72 8.48
N ILE A 439 18.26 0.88 8.57
CA ILE A 439 16.98 1.12 7.89
C ILE A 439 16.32 2.40 8.41
N TRP A 440 16.35 2.64 9.72
CA TRP A 440 15.80 3.86 10.33
C TRP A 440 16.61 5.09 9.94
N ALA A 441 17.95 5.01 9.95
CA ALA A 441 18.83 6.09 9.52
C ALA A 441 18.53 6.52 8.08
N GLU A 442 18.35 5.56 7.16
CA GLU A 442 17.99 5.82 5.78
C GLU A 442 16.60 6.46 5.65
N LEU A 443 15.58 5.91 6.34
CA LEU A 443 14.20 6.38 6.24
C LEU A 443 13.97 7.74 6.89
N LEU A 444 14.61 7.99 8.03
CA LEU A 444 14.50 9.23 8.80
C LEU A 444 15.53 10.28 8.38
N ARG A 445 16.49 9.90 7.52
CA ARG A 445 17.64 10.72 7.09
C ARG A 445 18.44 11.27 8.26
N LEU A 446 18.67 10.41 9.25
CA LEU A 446 19.47 10.72 10.43
C LEU A 446 20.80 9.97 10.38
N PRO A 447 21.89 10.55 10.92
CA PRO A 447 23.15 9.81 11.10
C PRO A 447 22.92 8.57 11.95
N ILE A 448 23.49 7.43 11.55
CA ILE A 448 23.28 6.14 12.23
C ILE A 448 23.78 6.16 13.68
N ASP A 449 24.83 6.94 13.97
CA ASP A 449 25.43 7.14 15.30
C ASP A 449 24.55 7.99 16.24
N LYS A 450 23.44 8.54 15.74
CA LYS A 450 22.47 9.32 16.51
C LYS A 450 21.18 8.56 16.83
N ILE A 451 21.10 7.26 16.50
CA ILE A 451 19.91 6.43 16.73
C ILE A 451 20.20 5.37 17.80
N SER A 452 19.62 5.55 18.99
CA SER A 452 19.62 4.59 20.09
C SER A 452 18.60 3.48 19.84
N ILE A 453 18.85 2.26 20.32
CA ILE A 453 17.88 1.15 20.18
C ILE A 453 16.56 1.40 20.92
N TYR A 454 16.56 2.29 21.91
CA TYR A 454 15.38 2.66 22.68
C TYR A 454 14.68 3.92 22.15
N ASP A 455 15.24 4.58 21.14
CA ASP A 455 14.57 5.72 20.51
C ASP A 455 13.28 5.27 19.83
N GLU A 456 12.25 6.11 19.93
CA GLU A 456 10.97 5.85 19.30
C GLU A 456 10.91 6.43 17.89
N PHE A 457 10.45 5.63 16.93
CA PHE A 457 10.39 5.96 15.51
C PHE A 457 9.69 7.30 15.24
N PHE A 458 8.56 7.52 15.89
CA PHE A 458 7.74 8.72 15.71
C PHE A 458 8.32 9.94 16.43
N LYS A 459 9.10 9.75 17.49
CA LYS A 459 9.82 10.84 18.19
C LYS A 459 11.00 11.35 17.36
N LEU A 460 11.64 10.46 16.60
CA LEU A 460 12.70 10.81 15.65
C LEU A 460 12.19 11.42 14.33
N GLY A 461 10.89 11.73 14.21
CA GLY A 461 10.30 12.31 13.00
C GLY A 461 9.65 11.30 12.04
N GLY A 462 9.57 10.04 12.43
CA GLY A 462 8.78 9.02 11.76
C GLY A 462 7.30 9.42 11.71
N ASN A 463 6.62 8.99 10.64
CA ASN A 463 5.21 9.28 10.43
C ASN A 463 4.53 8.10 9.73
N SER A 464 3.22 8.14 9.51
CA SER A 464 2.48 7.00 8.94
C SER A 464 3.01 6.55 7.58
N ILE A 465 3.49 7.46 6.72
CA ILE A 465 4.12 7.11 5.43
C ILE A 465 5.46 6.41 5.66
N LEU A 466 6.31 6.97 6.51
CA LEU A 466 7.59 6.34 6.85
C LEU A 466 7.40 5.01 7.58
N ALA A 467 6.34 4.86 8.38
CA ALA A 467 5.96 3.62 9.06
C ALA A 467 5.48 2.55 8.06
N ILE A 468 4.73 2.96 7.03
CA ILE A 468 4.36 2.11 5.89
C ILE A 468 5.62 1.67 5.14
N SER A 469 6.52 2.59 4.82
CA SER A 469 7.77 2.29 4.11
C SER A 469 8.67 1.37 4.93
N LEU A 470 8.78 1.63 6.24
CA LEU A 470 9.47 0.78 7.21
C LEU A 470 8.85 -0.63 7.21
N MET A 471 7.54 -0.75 7.48
CA MET A 471 6.82 -2.03 7.46
C MET A 471 7.02 -2.78 6.14
N SER A 472 6.90 -2.09 5.01
CA SER A 472 7.08 -2.67 3.67
C SER A 472 8.49 -3.22 3.46
N LYS A 473 9.51 -2.48 3.91
CA LYS A 473 10.92 -2.87 3.82
C LYS A 473 11.21 -4.05 4.76
N LEU A 474 10.73 -4.01 6.01
CA LEU A 474 10.88 -5.07 7.00
C LEU A 474 10.19 -6.38 6.58
N ASN A 475 8.95 -6.32 6.09
CA ASN A 475 8.23 -7.49 5.58
C ASN A 475 8.94 -8.13 4.38
N THR A 476 9.64 -7.33 3.58
CA THR A 476 10.38 -7.84 2.42
C THR A 476 11.71 -8.47 2.83
N LEU A 477 12.49 -7.77 3.67
CA LEU A 477 13.80 -8.23 4.14
C LEU A 477 13.68 -9.47 5.03
N TYR A 478 12.72 -9.46 5.94
CA TYR A 478 12.60 -10.48 6.98
C TYR A 478 11.45 -11.47 6.75
N LYS A 479 10.75 -11.37 5.62
CA LYS A 479 9.59 -12.21 5.29
C LYS A 479 8.54 -12.27 6.41
N THR A 480 8.38 -11.17 7.14
CA THR A 480 7.37 -11.06 8.21
C THR A 480 6.05 -10.53 7.66
N HIS A 481 4.99 -10.68 8.45
CA HIS A 481 3.67 -10.07 8.21
C HIS A 481 3.39 -8.97 9.23
N LEU A 482 4.34 -8.04 9.40
CA LEU A 482 4.11 -6.84 10.19
C LEU A 482 3.00 -6.02 9.53
N LYS A 483 2.03 -5.62 10.33
CA LYS A 483 1.00 -4.65 9.98
C LYS A 483 1.52 -3.26 10.35
N VAL A 484 0.95 -2.23 9.75
CA VAL A 484 1.23 -0.84 10.15
C VAL A 484 0.97 -0.66 11.65
N SER A 485 -0.09 -1.25 12.18
CA SER A 485 -0.41 -1.26 13.62
C SER A 485 0.73 -1.80 14.49
N ASP A 486 1.53 -2.75 13.99
CA ASP A 486 2.67 -3.27 14.75
C ASP A 486 3.75 -2.20 14.92
N ILE A 487 4.00 -1.35 13.92
CA ILE A 487 4.96 -0.23 14.04
C ILE A 487 4.49 0.80 15.07
N PHE A 488 3.16 1.04 15.14
CA PHE A 488 2.57 1.92 16.14
C PHE A 488 2.60 1.35 17.56
N ASN A 489 2.52 0.03 17.70
CA ASN A 489 2.56 -0.66 18.98
C ASN A 489 4.00 -0.87 19.48
N TYR A 490 4.95 -1.10 18.58
CA TYR A 490 6.34 -1.42 18.87
C TYR A 490 7.26 -0.32 18.35
N LYS A 491 7.22 0.80 19.06
CA LYS A 491 7.73 2.09 18.58
C LYS A 491 9.25 2.21 18.57
N SER A 492 10.00 1.34 19.24
CA SER A 492 11.48 1.39 19.31
C SER A 492 12.15 0.25 18.55
N ILE A 493 13.42 0.42 18.18
CA ILE A 493 14.22 -0.63 17.52
C ILE A 493 14.31 -1.87 18.40
N TYR A 494 14.47 -1.71 19.72
CA TYR A 494 14.46 -2.80 20.67
C TYR A 494 13.15 -3.60 20.60
N LEU A 495 12.00 -2.95 20.81
CA LEU A 495 10.69 -3.61 20.80
C LEU A 495 10.38 -4.25 19.45
N LEU A 496 10.70 -3.54 18.36
CA LEU A 496 10.48 -4.01 17.01
C LEU A 496 11.37 -5.22 16.68
N SER A 497 12.62 -5.22 17.15
CA SER A 497 13.52 -6.38 17.03
C SER A 497 12.96 -7.60 17.76
N THR A 498 12.45 -7.43 18.99
CA THR A 498 11.83 -8.50 19.77
C THR A 498 10.58 -9.05 19.10
N VAL A 499 9.76 -8.21 18.46
CA VAL A 499 8.55 -8.66 17.76
C VAL A 499 8.87 -9.33 16.44
N ILE A 500 9.90 -8.87 15.72
CA ILE A 500 10.39 -9.56 14.53
C ILE A 500 10.96 -10.93 14.92
N GLU A 501 11.67 -11.02 16.04
CA GLU A 501 12.19 -12.28 16.59
C GLU A 501 11.05 -13.20 17.08
N ASN A 502 10.04 -12.67 17.78
CA ASN A 502 8.90 -13.46 18.28
C ASN A 502 7.96 -13.90 17.15
N LYS A 503 7.71 -13.06 16.13
CA LYS A 503 6.93 -13.43 14.94
C LYS A 503 7.70 -14.34 13.99
N ARG A 504 9.04 -14.38 14.08
CA ARG A 504 9.85 -15.44 13.47
C ARG A 504 9.66 -16.79 14.18
N ASN A 505 9.16 -16.83 15.42
CA ASN A 505 9.07 -18.04 16.24
C ASN A 505 7.67 -18.70 16.35
N MET A 506 6.61 -18.16 15.74
CA MET A 506 5.34 -18.92 15.62
C MET A 506 5.40 -19.86 14.43
N TYR A 507 6.13 -20.97 14.61
CA TYR A 507 6.00 -22.10 13.70
C TYR A 507 4.71 -22.85 13.99
N GLU A 508 3.79 -22.84 13.03
CA GLU A 508 2.65 -23.74 13.00
C GLU A 508 2.91 -24.79 11.90
N PRO A 509 3.00 -26.09 12.23
CA PRO A 509 3.29 -27.12 11.24
C PRO A 509 2.24 -27.20 10.13
N ILE A 510 0.98 -26.86 10.45
CA ILE A 510 -0.12 -26.84 9.49
C ILE A 510 -0.92 -25.55 9.62
N ILE A 511 -1.01 -24.80 8.52
CA ILE A 511 -1.66 -23.50 8.42
C ILE A 511 -2.90 -23.62 7.52
N LYS A 512 -4.06 -23.11 7.94
CA LYS A 512 -5.24 -23.08 7.06
C LYS A 512 -5.09 -21.99 5.99
N MET A 513 -5.10 -22.37 4.72
CA MET A 513 -4.72 -21.50 3.59
C MET A 513 -5.91 -20.81 2.92
N ASN A 514 -7.13 -21.31 3.12
CA ASN A 514 -8.34 -20.72 2.57
C ASN A 514 -9.52 -20.75 3.55
N LEU A 515 -10.44 -19.80 3.39
CA LEU A 515 -11.73 -19.80 4.09
C LEU A 515 -12.75 -20.56 3.23
N SER A 516 -12.71 -21.90 3.31
CA SER A 516 -13.66 -22.76 2.61
C SER A 516 -14.55 -23.54 3.58
N TYR A 517 -15.81 -23.77 3.15
CA TYR A 517 -16.76 -24.71 3.74
C TYR A 517 -16.82 -26.03 2.96
N ALA A 518 -15.88 -26.26 2.03
CA ALA A 518 -15.83 -27.47 1.24
C ALA A 518 -15.48 -28.69 2.10
N LYS A 519 -16.06 -29.84 1.74
CA LYS A 519 -15.99 -31.07 2.54
C LYS A 519 -14.65 -31.80 2.47
N GLU A 520 -13.89 -31.64 1.39
CA GLU A 520 -12.61 -32.33 1.19
C GLU A 520 -11.43 -31.44 1.60
N ILE A 521 -10.45 -32.02 2.27
CA ILE A 521 -9.23 -31.40 2.76
C ILE A 521 -8.08 -31.76 1.84
N MET A 522 -7.27 -30.77 1.50
CA MET A 522 -6.02 -30.93 0.75
C MET A 522 -4.86 -30.33 1.52
N PHE A 523 -3.79 -31.13 1.68
CA PHE A 523 -2.54 -30.70 2.32
C PHE A 523 -1.52 -30.30 1.25
N MET A 524 -0.92 -29.12 1.40
CA MET A 524 0.00 -28.51 0.44
C MET A 524 1.40 -28.39 1.08
N LEU A 525 2.30 -29.28 0.68
CA LEU A 525 3.61 -29.46 1.32
C LEU A 525 4.64 -28.46 0.79
N HIS A 526 5.30 -27.75 1.69
CA HIS A 526 6.28 -26.72 1.36
C HIS A 526 7.35 -27.20 0.35
N PRO A 527 7.83 -26.32 -0.55
CA PRO A 527 8.96 -26.62 -1.42
C PRO A 527 10.29 -26.55 -0.65
N GLY A 528 11.41 -26.83 -1.31
CA GLY A 528 12.74 -26.65 -0.70
C GLY A 528 13.07 -25.20 -0.34
N THR A 529 12.32 -24.25 -0.91
CA THR A 529 12.60 -22.81 -0.81
C THR A 529 11.43 -22.04 -0.18
N GLY A 530 11.58 -21.65 1.08
CA GLY A 530 10.52 -20.97 1.83
C GLY A 530 9.50 -21.92 2.45
N GLY A 531 8.37 -21.38 2.89
CA GLY A 531 7.32 -22.13 3.58
C GLY A 531 6.13 -22.47 2.68
N CYS A 532 5.02 -22.83 3.30
CA CYS A 532 3.80 -23.18 2.57
C CYS A 532 3.08 -21.98 1.92
N GLU A 533 3.49 -20.73 2.20
CA GLU A 533 2.89 -19.50 1.69
C GLU A 533 2.88 -19.42 0.16
N VAL A 534 3.77 -20.15 -0.51
CA VAL A 534 3.86 -20.24 -1.98
C VAL A 534 2.54 -20.71 -2.61
N TYR A 535 1.72 -21.45 -1.86
CA TYR A 535 0.45 -21.99 -2.36
C TYR A 535 -0.76 -21.08 -2.12
N ALA A 536 -0.59 -19.90 -1.49
CA ALA A 536 -1.72 -19.06 -1.07
C ALA A 536 -2.70 -18.71 -2.21
N SER A 537 -2.19 -18.39 -3.39
CA SER A 537 -3.04 -18.11 -4.57
C SER A 537 -3.81 -19.37 -5.00
N LEU A 538 -3.08 -20.47 -5.23
CA LEU A 538 -3.65 -21.75 -5.65
C LEU A 538 -4.71 -22.28 -4.69
N ALA A 539 -4.46 -22.19 -3.37
CA ALA A 539 -5.40 -22.57 -2.32
C ALA A 539 -6.70 -21.76 -2.40
N LYS A 540 -6.62 -20.47 -2.70
CA LYS A 540 -7.79 -19.61 -2.88
C LYS A 540 -8.62 -20.05 -4.09
N SER A 541 -7.97 -20.40 -5.21
CA SER A 541 -8.69 -20.84 -6.41
C SER A 541 -9.27 -22.25 -6.31
N LEU A 542 -8.72 -23.09 -5.42
CA LEU A 542 -9.25 -24.42 -5.10
C LEU A 542 -10.36 -24.40 -4.03
N ALA A 543 -10.68 -23.23 -3.46
CA ALA A 543 -11.62 -23.10 -2.34
C ALA A 543 -13.05 -23.60 -2.65
N SER A 544 -13.41 -23.74 -3.92
CA SER A 544 -14.71 -24.29 -4.34
C SER A 544 -14.86 -25.79 -4.03
N LYS A 545 -13.76 -26.54 -3.94
CA LYS A 545 -13.76 -27.99 -3.68
C LYS A 545 -12.95 -28.39 -2.45
N PHE A 546 -11.89 -27.67 -2.12
CA PHE A 546 -10.98 -28.04 -1.05
C PHE A 546 -10.90 -27.00 0.05
N SER A 547 -10.95 -27.48 1.29
CA SER A 547 -10.37 -26.80 2.46
C SER A 547 -8.86 -27.06 2.44
N CYS A 548 -8.07 -26.07 2.02
CA CYS A 548 -6.65 -26.23 1.81
C CYS A 548 -5.86 -25.89 3.09
N TYR A 549 -4.93 -26.77 3.45
CA TYR A 549 -4.02 -26.61 4.57
C TYR A 549 -2.58 -26.68 4.05
N GLY A 550 -1.79 -25.65 4.34
CA GLY A 550 -0.36 -25.61 4.03
C GLY A 550 0.41 -26.34 5.12
N VAL A 551 1.34 -27.21 4.74
CA VAL A 551 2.28 -27.86 5.66
C VAL A 551 3.59 -27.10 5.59
N ASP A 552 3.93 -26.42 6.68
CA ASP A 552 5.00 -25.43 6.69
C ASP A 552 6.37 -26.02 7.10
N SER A 553 7.44 -25.37 6.65
CA SER A 553 8.80 -25.92 6.70
C SER A 553 9.38 -25.93 8.11
N TYR A 554 9.42 -27.09 8.76
CA TYR A 554 10.07 -27.26 10.08
C TYR A 554 11.51 -26.69 10.07
N ASN A 555 12.27 -27.07 9.04
CA ASN A 555 13.66 -26.67 8.86
C ASN A 555 13.84 -25.17 8.59
N LEU A 556 12.79 -24.41 8.30
CA LEU A 556 12.89 -22.95 8.18
C LEU A 556 12.90 -22.27 9.56
N TYR A 557 12.21 -22.85 10.54
CA TYR A 557 11.97 -22.23 11.84
C TYR A 557 12.77 -22.83 12.99
N HIS A 558 13.35 -24.03 12.81
CA HIS A 558 14.09 -24.72 13.87
C HIS A 558 15.61 -24.68 13.63
N PRO A 559 16.43 -24.41 14.66
CA PRO A 559 17.89 -24.49 14.55
C PRO A 559 18.36 -25.93 14.31
N GLU A 560 17.79 -26.90 15.02
CA GLU A 560 17.98 -28.33 14.77
C GLU A 560 17.23 -28.71 13.49
N LYS A 561 17.95 -29.19 12.48
CA LYS A 561 17.37 -29.57 11.19
C LYS A 561 17.04 -31.06 11.17
N ILE A 562 15.90 -31.41 10.59
CA ILE A 562 15.61 -32.78 10.16
C ILE A 562 16.15 -32.94 8.74
N ASP A 563 17.30 -33.58 8.63
CA ASP A 563 18.03 -33.81 7.37
C ASP A 563 17.67 -35.15 6.69
N ASN A 564 16.74 -35.89 7.27
CA ASN A 564 16.23 -37.15 6.74
C ASN A 564 14.79 -36.98 6.20
N LEU A 565 14.58 -37.31 4.91
CA LEU A 565 13.27 -37.17 4.25
C LEU A 565 12.17 -37.98 4.95
N HIS A 566 12.47 -39.21 5.40
CA HIS A 566 11.50 -40.07 6.08
C HIS A 566 11.09 -39.51 7.44
N SER A 567 12.06 -39.08 8.25
CA SER A 567 11.79 -38.45 9.54
C SER A 567 10.97 -37.16 9.40
N LEU A 568 11.27 -36.35 8.38
CA LEU A 568 10.54 -35.11 8.11
C LEU A 568 9.11 -35.39 7.62
N ALA A 569 8.92 -36.42 6.79
CA ALA A 569 7.61 -36.88 6.36
C ALA A 569 6.78 -37.44 7.53
N GLN A 570 7.38 -38.21 8.44
CA GLN A 570 6.71 -38.69 9.65
C GLN A 570 6.26 -37.53 10.55
N TYR A 571 7.12 -36.54 10.73
CA TYR A 571 6.82 -35.33 11.50
C TYR A 571 5.56 -34.65 10.94
N TYR A 572 5.53 -34.35 9.63
CA TYR A 572 4.36 -33.73 9.01
C TYR A 572 3.11 -34.62 9.02
N LEU A 573 3.27 -35.93 8.79
CA LEU A 573 2.15 -36.86 8.83
C LEU A 573 1.49 -36.90 10.22
N SER A 574 2.26 -36.77 11.30
CA SER A 574 1.70 -36.75 12.66
C SER A 574 0.71 -35.60 12.88
N HIS A 575 0.98 -34.43 12.29
CA HIS A 575 0.08 -33.28 12.33
C HIS A 575 -1.09 -33.40 11.34
N ILE A 576 -0.83 -33.98 10.16
CA ILE A 576 -1.88 -34.24 9.16
C ILE A 576 -2.93 -35.22 9.72
N ASP A 577 -2.49 -36.28 10.38
CA ASP A 577 -3.36 -37.31 10.97
C ASP A 577 -4.30 -36.73 12.05
N GLN A 578 -3.88 -35.69 12.80
CA GLN A 578 -4.73 -34.99 13.76
C GLN A 578 -5.93 -34.33 13.07
N ILE A 579 -5.71 -33.62 11.97
CA ILE A 579 -6.76 -32.93 11.21
C ILE A 579 -7.66 -33.94 10.50
N MET A 580 -7.09 -35.00 9.95
CA MET A 580 -7.85 -36.07 9.29
C MET A 580 -8.79 -36.79 10.28
N THR A 581 -8.31 -37.07 11.50
CA THR A 581 -9.12 -37.68 12.56
C THR A 581 -10.27 -36.78 12.98
N GLN A 582 -10.02 -35.47 13.16
CA GLN A 582 -11.05 -34.50 13.55
C GLN A 582 -12.15 -34.32 12.49
N THR A 583 -11.81 -34.47 11.22
CA THR A 583 -12.73 -34.22 10.09
C THR A 583 -13.37 -35.48 9.53
N ASN A 584 -12.95 -36.66 10.01
CA ASN A 584 -13.41 -37.97 9.57
C ASN A 584 -13.30 -38.20 8.04
N GLN A 585 -12.35 -37.51 7.40
CA GLN A 585 -12.07 -37.68 5.99
C GLN A 585 -11.31 -38.99 5.73
N LYS A 586 -11.72 -39.74 4.71
CA LYS A 586 -11.13 -41.06 4.39
C LYS A 586 -10.12 -41.06 3.25
N ILE A 587 -9.99 -39.93 2.53
CA ILE A 587 -9.09 -39.78 1.38
C ILE A 587 -8.00 -38.76 1.70
N TYR A 588 -6.74 -39.09 1.44
CA TYR A 588 -5.62 -38.17 1.61
C TYR A 588 -5.34 -37.45 0.28
N HIS A 589 -5.49 -36.13 0.25
CA HIS A 589 -5.06 -35.30 -0.89
C HIS A 589 -3.76 -34.58 -0.52
N LEU A 590 -2.65 -34.96 -1.14
CA LEU A 590 -1.32 -34.43 -0.88
C LEU A 590 -0.80 -33.72 -2.14
N LEU A 591 -0.59 -32.41 -2.05
CA LEU A 591 -0.05 -31.60 -3.14
C LEU A 591 1.34 -31.09 -2.76
N GLY A 592 2.30 -31.18 -3.68
CA GLY A 592 3.65 -30.73 -3.43
C GLY A 592 4.38 -30.27 -4.68
N TRP A 593 5.10 -29.17 -4.55
CA TRP A 593 6.00 -28.60 -5.55
C TRP A 593 7.46 -28.85 -5.17
N SER A 594 8.27 -29.29 -6.14
CA SER A 594 9.68 -29.65 -5.93
C SER A 594 9.83 -30.66 -4.78
N LEU A 595 10.64 -30.36 -3.74
CA LEU A 595 10.79 -31.13 -2.51
C LEU A 595 9.45 -31.52 -1.86
N GLY A 596 8.45 -30.62 -1.87
CA GLY A 596 7.13 -30.90 -1.33
C GLY A 596 6.47 -32.12 -1.99
N GLY A 597 6.76 -32.37 -3.27
CA GLY A 597 6.30 -33.56 -3.96
C GLY A 597 7.01 -34.84 -3.53
N LEU A 598 8.31 -34.77 -3.21
CA LEU A 598 9.05 -35.90 -2.62
C LEU A 598 8.51 -36.25 -1.23
N LEU A 599 8.27 -35.23 -0.40
CA LEU A 599 7.61 -35.40 0.89
C LEU A 599 6.21 -36.00 0.73
N SER A 600 5.45 -35.57 -0.27
CA SER A 600 4.11 -36.13 -0.56
C SER A 600 4.17 -37.63 -0.90
N LEU A 601 5.18 -38.05 -1.68
CA LEU A 601 5.39 -39.46 -2.04
C LEU A 601 5.85 -40.31 -0.84
N GLU A 602 6.71 -39.76 0.02
CA GLU A 602 7.14 -40.44 1.24
C GLU A 602 5.98 -40.60 2.23
N ILE A 603 5.17 -39.55 2.44
CA ILE A 603 3.96 -39.64 3.26
C ILE A 603 2.99 -40.67 2.70
N ALA A 604 2.74 -40.69 1.38
CA ALA A 604 1.90 -41.70 0.74
C ALA A 604 2.42 -43.13 1.00
N THR A 605 3.74 -43.32 0.97
CA THR A 605 4.37 -44.62 1.26
C THR A 605 4.15 -45.05 2.70
N ILE A 606 4.29 -44.12 3.66
CA ILE A 606 4.01 -44.39 5.08
C ILE A 606 2.54 -44.75 5.28
N LEU A 607 1.62 -44.04 4.61
CA LEU A 607 0.18 -44.31 4.67
C LEU A 607 -0.18 -45.68 4.07
N GLU A 608 0.36 -46.07 2.92
CA GLU A 608 0.12 -47.40 2.35
C GLU A 608 0.64 -48.51 3.26
N LYS A 609 1.83 -48.34 3.87
CA LYS A 609 2.37 -49.29 4.85
C LYS A 609 1.48 -49.42 6.10
N LYS A 610 0.76 -48.35 6.47
CA LYS A 610 -0.27 -48.36 7.52
C LYS A 610 -1.63 -48.94 7.06
N GLY A 611 -1.76 -49.34 5.78
CA GLY A 611 -2.96 -49.98 5.23
C GLY A 611 -3.97 -49.01 4.58
N TYR A 612 -3.62 -47.74 4.38
CA TYR A 612 -4.49 -46.77 3.70
C TYR A 612 -4.43 -46.94 2.18
N ASN A 613 -5.60 -46.95 1.53
CA ASN A 613 -5.72 -47.23 0.09
C ASN A 613 -6.33 -46.09 -0.73
N ASN A 614 -6.76 -44.99 -0.10
CA ASN A 614 -7.37 -43.83 -0.76
C ASN A 614 -6.43 -42.62 -0.68
N ILE A 615 -5.38 -42.60 -1.49
CA ILE A 615 -4.36 -41.54 -1.47
C ILE A 615 -4.24 -40.94 -2.87
N LYS A 616 -4.35 -39.61 -2.97
CA LYS A 616 -4.17 -38.84 -4.20
C LYS A 616 -3.00 -37.88 -4.02
N VAL A 617 -1.99 -38.00 -4.89
CA VAL A 617 -0.80 -37.14 -4.87
C VAL A 617 -0.76 -36.26 -6.11
N TYR A 618 -0.56 -34.96 -5.90
CA TYR A 618 -0.46 -33.93 -6.94
C TYR A 618 0.97 -33.40 -6.95
N LEU A 619 1.74 -33.78 -7.98
CA LEU A 619 3.15 -33.42 -8.10
C LEU A 619 3.29 -32.23 -9.05
N LEU A 620 3.82 -31.12 -8.55
CA LEU A 620 4.15 -29.96 -9.36
C LEU A 620 5.64 -30.02 -9.66
N ASP A 621 5.98 -30.45 -10.87
CA ASP A 621 7.33 -30.52 -11.43
C ASP A 621 8.40 -31.21 -10.57
N SER A 622 7.99 -32.09 -9.66
CA SER A 622 8.88 -32.88 -8.82
C SER A 622 9.57 -33.99 -9.62
N SER A 623 10.83 -34.27 -9.31
CA SER A 623 11.60 -35.38 -9.89
C SER A 623 12.27 -36.21 -8.82
N ILE A 624 12.30 -37.52 -9.01
CA ILE A 624 13.06 -38.46 -8.18
C ILE A 624 14.47 -38.57 -8.75
N ASN A 625 15.46 -38.55 -7.86
CA ASN A 625 16.90 -38.55 -8.16
C ASN A 625 17.22 -39.46 -9.36
N ASP A 626 17.84 -38.89 -10.40
CA ASP A 626 18.24 -39.59 -11.61
C ASP A 626 19.74 -39.82 -11.56
N GLU A 627 20.17 -41.06 -11.67
CA GLU A 627 21.58 -41.47 -11.61
C GLU A 627 22.46 -40.70 -12.61
N TYR A 628 21.90 -40.29 -13.76
CA TYR A 628 22.58 -39.41 -14.71
C TYR A 628 22.76 -37.99 -14.18
N LEU A 629 21.75 -37.44 -13.50
CA LEU A 629 21.83 -36.11 -12.88
C LEU A 629 22.79 -36.11 -11.68
N SER A 630 22.78 -37.17 -10.87
CA SER A 630 23.75 -37.34 -9.79
C SER A 630 25.19 -37.45 -10.33
N ASN A 631 25.40 -38.19 -11.42
CA ASN A 631 26.70 -38.32 -12.05
C ASN A 631 27.17 -37.03 -12.73
N LEU A 632 26.27 -36.25 -13.35
CA LEU A 632 26.58 -34.91 -13.82
C LEU A 632 26.98 -33.99 -12.66
N GLN A 633 26.21 -33.98 -11.56
CA GLN A 633 26.53 -33.17 -10.37
C GLN A 633 27.86 -33.55 -9.71
N ASN A 634 28.25 -34.82 -9.78
CA ASN A 634 29.54 -35.30 -9.25
C ASN A 634 30.73 -35.04 -10.19
N THR A 635 30.49 -34.88 -11.50
CA THR A 635 31.54 -34.58 -12.49
C THR A 635 31.69 -33.10 -12.78
N LEU A 636 30.68 -32.29 -12.46
CA LEU A 636 30.73 -30.85 -12.58
C LEU A 636 31.34 -30.26 -11.31
N ASN A 637 32.49 -29.61 -11.47
CA ASN A 637 33.03 -28.75 -10.43
C ASN A 637 31.97 -27.67 -10.14
N ILE A 638 31.34 -27.74 -8.97
CA ILE A 638 30.28 -26.82 -8.53
C ILE A 638 30.76 -25.37 -8.62
N GLU A 639 32.06 -25.11 -8.45
CA GLU A 639 32.65 -23.78 -8.62
C GLU A 639 32.68 -23.30 -10.08
N GLU A 640 32.90 -24.19 -11.05
CA GLU A 640 32.87 -23.83 -12.49
C GLU A 640 31.45 -23.60 -12.97
N LEU A 641 30.50 -24.42 -12.52
CA LEU A 641 29.08 -24.28 -12.82
C LEU A 641 28.54 -22.99 -12.20
N LYS A 642 28.95 -22.69 -10.95
CA LYS A 642 28.67 -21.41 -10.28
C LYS A 642 29.27 -20.23 -11.05
N LYS A 643 30.49 -20.36 -11.60
CA LYS A 643 31.12 -19.35 -12.46
C LYS A 643 30.38 -19.12 -13.78
N GLU A 644 29.94 -20.17 -14.48
CA GLU A 644 29.14 -20.04 -15.70
C GLU A 644 27.76 -19.44 -15.40
N TYR A 645 27.14 -19.85 -14.28
CA TYR A 645 25.85 -19.32 -13.82
C TYR A 645 25.96 -17.85 -13.39
N GLU A 646 27.02 -17.50 -12.65
CA GLU A 646 27.33 -16.14 -12.23
C GLU A 646 27.68 -15.27 -13.43
N ASN A 647 28.41 -15.76 -14.43
CA ASN A 647 28.69 -15.03 -15.67
C ASN A 647 27.44 -14.80 -16.52
N TYR A 648 26.56 -15.80 -16.64
CA TYR A 648 25.29 -15.65 -17.35
C TYR A 648 24.34 -14.70 -16.60
N LEU A 649 24.19 -14.86 -15.28
CA LEU A 649 23.34 -14.02 -14.46
C LEU A 649 23.90 -12.61 -14.29
N SER A 650 25.20 -12.38 -14.23
CA SER A 650 25.78 -11.02 -14.19
C SER A 650 25.58 -10.23 -15.50
N LEU A 651 25.31 -10.92 -16.61
CA LEU A 651 24.88 -10.29 -17.87
C LEU A 651 23.38 -9.93 -17.89
N GLU A 652 22.53 -10.54 -17.05
CA GLU A 652 21.06 -10.30 -17.02
C GLU A 652 20.52 -9.73 -15.68
N CYS A 653 21.23 -9.87 -14.56
CA CYS A 653 20.81 -9.64 -13.17
C CYS A 653 21.98 -9.24 -12.25
N ASN A 654 21.90 -8.07 -11.60
CA ASN A 654 22.99 -7.53 -10.75
C ASN A 654 22.81 -7.81 -9.24
N ASP A 655 21.94 -8.74 -8.84
CA ASP A 655 21.66 -9.03 -7.43
C ASP A 655 22.42 -10.27 -6.92
N THR A 656 23.52 -10.05 -6.20
CA THR A 656 24.36 -11.10 -5.60
C THR A 656 23.65 -11.89 -4.49
N SER A 657 22.57 -11.35 -3.91
CA SER A 657 21.75 -12.06 -2.92
C SER A 657 20.87 -13.14 -3.56
N TYR A 658 20.40 -12.90 -4.78
CA TYR A 658 19.59 -13.84 -5.56
C TYR A 658 20.40 -15.08 -5.97
N ILE A 659 21.65 -14.87 -6.41
CA ILE A 659 22.57 -15.95 -6.78
C ILE A 659 22.90 -16.82 -5.55
N LYS A 660 23.26 -16.20 -4.41
CA LYS A 660 23.51 -16.94 -3.15
C LYS A 660 22.30 -17.77 -2.72
N LYS A 661 21.09 -17.23 -2.89
CA LYS A 661 19.84 -17.91 -2.54
C LYS A 661 19.62 -19.15 -3.41
N ILE A 662 19.80 -19.04 -4.73
CA ILE A 662 19.70 -20.19 -5.65
C ILE A 662 20.70 -21.29 -5.30
N THR A 663 21.96 -20.93 -5.02
CA THR A 663 23.00 -21.92 -4.68
C THR A 663 22.67 -22.64 -3.37
N SER A 664 22.25 -21.92 -2.31
CA SER A 664 21.84 -22.52 -1.04
C SER A 664 20.57 -23.40 -1.14
N ASN A 665 19.68 -23.07 -2.07
CA ASN A 665 18.43 -23.82 -2.29
C ASN A 665 18.68 -25.20 -2.90
N MET A 666 19.65 -25.31 -3.82
CA MET A 666 20.03 -26.59 -4.41
C MET A 666 20.70 -27.51 -3.39
N GLU A 667 21.43 -26.97 -2.41
CA GLU A 667 22.13 -27.76 -1.39
C GLU A 667 21.17 -28.54 -0.49
N VAL A 668 20.08 -27.91 -0.01
CA VAL A 668 19.07 -28.57 0.86
C VAL A 668 18.30 -29.63 0.09
N GLU A 669 17.87 -29.34 -1.14
CA GLU A 669 17.20 -30.33 -1.99
C GLU A 669 18.13 -31.50 -2.32
N ASN A 670 19.41 -31.24 -2.59
CA ASN A 670 20.39 -32.29 -2.86
C ASN A 670 20.69 -33.16 -1.63
N ILE A 671 20.75 -32.60 -0.42
CA ILE A 671 20.97 -33.39 0.82
C ILE A 671 19.79 -34.33 1.04
N LEU A 672 18.56 -33.82 0.97
CA LEU A 672 17.35 -34.63 1.20
C LEU A 672 17.09 -35.65 0.08
N ALA A 673 17.48 -35.34 -1.17
CA ALA A 673 17.31 -36.23 -2.32
C ALA A 673 18.38 -37.33 -2.44
N LYS A 674 19.49 -37.25 -1.69
CA LYS A 674 20.58 -38.27 -1.67
C LYS A 674 20.21 -39.54 -0.89
N HIS A 675 19.12 -39.55 -0.14
CA HIS A 675 18.70 -40.70 0.65
C HIS A 675 17.99 -41.78 -0.19
N ASN A 676 18.31 -43.06 0.08
CA ASN A 676 17.74 -44.20 -0.62
C ASN A 676 16.22 -44.28 -0.44
N PHE A 677 15.51 -44.19 -1.56
CA PHE A 677 14.06 -44.25 -1.64
C PHE A 677 13.52 -45.68 -1.48
N SER A 678 12.55 -45.89 -0.58
CA SER A 678 11.91 -47.19 -0.33
C SER A 678 10.52 -47.28 -0.98
N PHE A 679 10.41 -46.91 -2.26
CA PHE A 679 9.09 -46.69 -2.87
C PHE A 679 8.64 -47.83 -3.79
N ILE A 680 7.62 -48.57 -3.35
CA ILE A 680 6.70 -49.27 -4.26
C ILE A 680 5.29 -48.93 -3.81
N LEU A 681 4.72 -47.86 -4.36
CA LEU A 681 3.32 -47.47 -4.18
C LEU A 681 2.43 -48.36 -5.04
N LYS A 682 1.38 -48.91 -4.45
CA LYS A 682 0.40 -49.80 -5.11
C LYS A 682 -0.99 -49.19 -5.21
N ASN A 683 -1.36 -48.33 -4.26
CA ASN A 683 -2.74 -47.86 -4.05
C ASN A 683 -2.87 -46.32 -4.15
N THR A 684 -1.82 -45.62 -4.58
CA THR A 684 -1.80 -44.16 -4.70
C THR A 684 -2.02 -43.70 -6.14
N ASP A 685 -3.01 -42.83 -6.36
CA ASP A 685 -3.25 -42.17 -7.65
C ASP A 685 -2.40 -40.89 -7.76
N ILE A 686 -1.69 -40.71 -8.88
CA ILE A 686 -0.75 -39.59 -9.05
C ILE A 686 -1.16 -38.69 -10.24
N LEU A 687 -1.30 -37.39 -10.00
CA LEU A 687 -1.37 -36.36 -11.04
C LEU A 687 -0.05 -35.59 -11.09
N LEU A 688 0.71 -35.79 -12.17
CA LEU A 688 2.01 -35.16 -12.38
C LEU A 688 1.88 -33.99 -13.37
N PHE A 689 2.19 -32.79 -12.91
CA PHE A 689 2.40 -31.63 -13.77
C PHE A 689 3.90 -31.52 -14.07
N LYS A 690 4.27 -31.49 -15.35
CA LYS A 690 5.67 -31.37 -15.78
C LYS A 690 5.86 -30.12 -16.62
N THR A 691 6.88 -29.32 -16.27
CA THR A 691 7.22 -28.12 -17.04
C THR A 691 8.07 -28.45 -18.27
N MET A 692 8.04 -27.57 -19.26
CA MET A 692 8.82 -27.67 -20.50
C MET A 692 9.57 -26.35 -20.67
N LEU A 693 10.91 -26.39 -20.74
CA LEU A 693 11.77 -25.19 -20.77
C LEU A 693 11.37 -24.22 -21.89
N GLN A 694 11.47 -22.92 -21.61
CA GLN A 694 11.30 -21.86 -22.59
C GLN A 694 12.50 -21.80 -23.54
N ASP A 695 12.26 -21.50 -24.82
CA ASP A 695 13.26 -21.57 -25.90
C ASP A 695 14.55 -20.76 -25.67
N HIS A 696 14.53 -19.75 -24.80
CA HIS A 696 15.69 -18.91 -24.53
C HIS A 696 16.73 -19.59 -23.61
N LEU A 697 16.33 -20.47 -22.70
CA LEU A 697 17.23 -21.22 -21.80
C LEU A 697 17.98 -22.36 -22.53
N LEU A 698 17.54 -22.73 -23.74
CA LEU A 698 18.21 -23.68 -24.63
C LEU A 698 19.54 -23.16 -25.21
N LYS A 699 19.84 -21.87 -25.04
CA LYS A 699 21.06 -21.24 -25.55
C LYS A 699 22.32 -21.61 -24.74
N LEU A 700 22.14 -22.10 -23.51
CA LEU A 700 23.24 -22.56 -22.65
C LEU A 700 23.51 -24.06 -22.87
N ASN A 701 24.75 -24.41 -23.23
CA ASN A 701 25.13 -25.79 -23.60
C ASN A 701 24.89 -26.82 -22.48
N PHE A 702 25.06 -26.44 -21.22
CA PHE A 702 24.76 -27.28 -20.05
C PHE A 702 23.26 -27.64 -19.98
N PHE A 703 22.39 -26.62 -19.97
CA PHE A 703 20.95 -26.81 -19.95
C PHE A 703 20.43 -27.57 -21.17
N LYS A 704 21.04 -27.37 -22.34
CA LYS A 704 20.68 -28.08 -23.56
C LYS A 704 20.90 -29.60 -23.43
N LYS A 705 22.03 -30.07 -22.86
CA LYS A 705 22.29 -31.50 -22.65
C LYS A 705 21.36 -32.10 -21.58
N GLN A 706 21.22 -31.44 -20.44
CA GLN A 706 20.35 -31.88 -19.35
C GLN A 706 18.87 -31.92 -19.79
N TYR A 707 18.44 -30.92 -20.55
CA TYR A 707 17.09 -30.83 -21.08
C TYR A 707 16.80 -31.85 -22.17
N THR A 708 17.75 -32.10 -23.08
CA THR A 708 17.61 -33.16 -24.09
C THR A 708 17.48 -34.53 -23.43
N TYR A 709 18.23 -34.78 -22.33
CA TYR A 709 18.08 -35.96 -21.51
C TYR A 709 16.70 -36.04 -20.83
N LEU A 710 16.26 -34.97 -20.14
CA LEU A 710 14.95 -34.93 -19.46
C LEU A 710 13.76 -35.05 -20.43
N LEU A 711 13.86 -34.49 -21.64
CA LEU A 711 12.87 -34.66 -22.70
C LEU A 711 12.80 -36.09 -23.25
N SER A 712 13.94 -36.79 -23.28
CA SER A 712 14.02 -38.19 -23.75
C SER A 712 13.40 -39.19 -22.77
N LYS A 713 13.29 -38.83 -21.49
CA LYS A 713 12.65 -39.64 -20.46
C LYS A 713 11.15 -39.32 -20.40
N LYS A 714 10.31 -40.27 -20.82
CA LYS A 714 8.83 -40.14 -20.81
C LYS A 714 8.25 -39.82 -19.42
N TYR A 715 8.92 -40.31 -18.38
CA TYR A 715 8.60 -40.13 -16.98
C TYR A 715 9.92 -39.91 -16.24
N ASN A 716 10.05 -38.82 -15.50
CA ASN A 716 11.23 -38.62 -14.66
C ASN A 716 11.13 -39.55 -13.44
N ASN A 717 11.52 -40.81 -13.60
CA ASN A 717 11.72 -41.83 -12.55
C ASN A 717 10.53 -42.14 -11.59
N ILE A 718 9.42 -41.39 -11.63
CA ILE A 718 8.22 -41.61 -10.80
C ILE A 718 7.51 -42.91 -11.20
N ASP A 719 7.59 -43.28 -12.48
CA ASP A 719 7.15 -44.57 -13.00
C ASP A 719 7.88 -45.77 -12.39
N LYS A 720 9.09 -45.59 -11.84
CA LYS A 720 9.84 -46.65 -11.15
C LYS A 720 9.26 -46.99 -9.77
N ILE A 721 8.43 -46.10 -9.22
CA ILE A 721 8.00 -46.19 -7.82
C ILE A 721 6.51 -46.43 -7.64
N THR A 722 5.73 -46.42 -8.72
CA THR A 722 4.33 -46.84 -8.74
C THR A 722 4.05 -47.73 -9.94
N LYS A 723 3.24 -48.79 -9.73
CA LYS A 723 2.81 -49.70 -10.80
C LYS A 723 1.47 -49.30 -11.45
N LYS A 724 0.82 -48.20 -11.02
CA LYS A 724 -0.53 -47.81 -11.48
C LYS A 724 -0.76 -46.29 -11.51
N ASN A 725 -1.67 -45.86 -12.41
CA ASN A 725 -2.36 -44.55 -12.47
C ASN A 725 -1.52 -43.27 -12.25
N ILE A 726 -0.56 -42.99 -13.15
CA ILE A 726 0.01 -41.64 -13.30
C ILE A 726 -0.73 -40.91 -14.43
N LYS A 727 -1.40 -39.80 -14.11
CA LYS A 727 -1.90 -38.86 -15.12
C LYS A 727 -0.88 -37.74 -15.31
N LEU A 728 -0.36 -37.57 -16.52
CA LEU A 728 0.62 -36.53 -16.84
C LEU A 728 -0.05 -35.32 -17.50
N VAL A 729 0.30 -34.12 -17.03
CA VAL A 729 -0.08 -32.83 -17.63
C VAL A 729 1.20 -32.07 -17.97
N LYS A 730 1.43 -31.84 -19.27
CA LYS A 730 2.58 -31.06 -19.74
C LYS A 730 2.21 -29.58 -19.82
N LEU A 731 2.96 -28.74 -19.10
CA LEU A 731 2.77 -27.29 -19.09
C LEU A 731 3.75 -26.66 -20.08
N LYS A 732 3.22 -26.24 -21.25
CA LYS A 732 3.98 -25.47 -22.23
C LYS A 732 4.22 -24.05 -21.70
N ASN A 733 5.39 -23.49 -21.96
CA ASN A 733 5.78 -22.12 -21.57
C ASN A 733 5.89 -21.87 -20.06
N ALA A 734 5.96 -22.91 -19.24
CA ALA A 734 6.24 -22.82 -17.82
C ALA A 734 7.62 -23.41 -17.53
N SER A 735 8.33 -22.83 -16.57
CA SER A 735 9.56 -23.36 -15.96
C SER A 735 9.25 -23.91 -14.57
N HIS A 736 10.20 -24.64 -13.98
CA HIS A 736 10.11 -25.12 -12.61
C HIS A 736 9.68 -24.03 -11.62
N GLU A 737 10.24 -22.83 -11.74
CA GLU A 737 9.94 -21.67 -10.88
C GLU A 737 8.60 -21.00 -11.16
N THR A 738 8.11 -21.09 -12.40
CA THR A 738 6.88 -20.40 -12.82
C THR A 738 5.68 -21.33 -12.85
N ILE A 739 5.80 -22.59 -12.46
CA ILE A 739 4.69 -23.56 -12.51
C ILE A 739 3.44 -23.09 -11.76
N LEU A 740 3.59 -22.50 -10.57
CA LEU A 740 2.48 -21.99 -9.76
C LEU A 740 1.77 -20.80 -10.43
N SER A 741 2.41 -20.11 -11.37
CA SER A 741 1.76 -19.04 -12.16
C SER A 741 0.75 -19.57 -13.18
N GLN A 742 0.79 -20.86 -13.52
CA GLN A 742 -0.16 -21.51 -14.43
C GLN A 742 -1.45 -21.94 -13.71
N GLU A 743 -1.92 -21.11 -12.79
CA GLU A 743 -2.95 -21.43 -11.80
C GLU A 743 -4.25 -21.95 -12.45
N ASN A 744 -4.71 -21.34 -13.54
CA ASN A 744 -5.92 -21.79 -14.26
C ASN A 744 -5.79 -23.23 -14.77
N ILE A 745 -4.61 -23.60 -15.29
CA ILE A 745 -4.35 -24.95 -15.80
C ILE A 745 -4.25 -25.93 -14.63
N LEU A 746 -3.53 -25.56 -13.56
CA LEU A 746 -3.41 -26.38 -12.35
C LEU A 746 -4.80 -26.68 -11.75
N VAL A 747 -5.59 -25.64 -11.50
CA VAL A 747 -6.92 -25.74 -10.90
C VAL A 747 -7.84 -26.62 -11.74
N SER A 748 -7.92 -26.39 -13.06
CA SER A 748 -8.80 -27.17 -13.94
C SER A 748 -8.47 -28.68 -13.92
N HIS A 749 -7.19 -29.04 -13.95
CA HIS A 749 -6.76 -30.44 -13.92
C HIS A 749 -6.90 -31.08 -12.54
N ILE A 750 -6.59 -30.35 -11.45
CA ILE A 750 -6.77 -30.82 -10.06
C ILE A 750 -8.25 -31.12 -9.77
N LEU A 751 -9.15 -30.21 -10.16
CA LEU A 751 -10.60 -30.39 -9.97
C LEU A 751 -11.16 -31.53 -10.83
N ASN A 752 -10.60 -31.79 -12.01
CA ASN A 752 -11.03 -32.89 -12.87
C ASN A 752 -10.44 -34.25 -12.47
N PHE A 753 -9.28 -34.30 -11.81
CA PHE A 753 -8.68 -35.55 -11.32
C PHE A 753 -9.37 -36.12 -10.07
N THR A 754 -10.23 -35.32 -9.46
CA THR A 754 -11.02 -35.72 -8.31
C THR A 754 -12.43 -36.21 -8.66
N LYS A 755 -12.88 -36.00 -9.90
CA LYS A 755 -14.02 -36.74 -10.46
C LYS A 755 -13.52 -38.09 -10.95
#